data_AF-A0A1M7S0K6-F1
#
_entry.id   AF-A0A1M7S0K6-F1
#
_cell.length_a   1.000
_cell.length_b   1.000
_cell.length_c   1.000
_cell.angle_alpha   90.00
_cell.angle_beta   90.00
_cell.angle_gamma   90.00
#
_symmetry.space_group_name_H-M   'P 1'
#
loop_
_entity.id
_entity.type
_entity.pdbx_description
1 polymer ?
#
loop_
_entity_poly.entity_id
_entity_poly.type
_entity_poly.pdbx_seq_one_letter_code
_entity_poly.pdbx_strand_id
1 'polypeptide(L)'
;MRSSATARRRPPIRHPALRALARRAALAAAAALLAALPARAAEAPPTQERAPAAAQDAGPAAAPQGAPPPRARPAPANAANVAPDFAPPAQALRPEQMNAFEQWHYFERLRAVARAFEAGDDAATLRILEAMLARYPRMQALHRSRAMLLAARGDAEGALQSLAAAARLGLRGRETIEGWPPFAALARDARMAPILALLDSPPPPEALRAPPPPVAARPEGQELRLDAANAAYDREAHLVRYALALPPPPPPRAPAMIVRGDPQGAAARTARLVNRLFAEGRAAGNAGDLYDNLDRDHSRLPLDMFPQLTRTRYGPAARAAMFDYSPRKPADFGAPTIGNSSTARTSGAFWRSMPRLAMTEPEGAARAAQAYESNQLYVHPEHRDHDPFWGDVFPANTPHMLISQGSSGSDRPLLRALAAALAALRPETKALARREGLIGPTLQLLIRWGQNHVSTIDDYLSGRAHPTVFEGDSLNLLKIAGRAQAIAMDALPPLTRLRVERESAPAPGVELFGDGLSERLFDTPSAIARIFRGTARERRMIVSAADTRDPNGRKLRFKWVLLRGDPDKVRIVPLDPDGTRAEIVVAWHERVPPPGRPDMDGQRVDIGVFADNGAMHGAPSFISIAFPPRQKRVYAEDGRILSVEYDADELAERYADPMLHPLRAWRDDYVYDQRGRPLGWRRSFADGRVQDYTRHGALIEARDALGRPVRARVMRYPAGPRDKRSGMRAIAPVPSEAELIYAYDGPDDRYGYADPAPAGAGEPAAGARE
;
A
#
# COMPACT_ATOMS: atom_id res chain seq x y z
N MET A 1 -16.17 65.11 35.96
CA MET A 1 -16.26 64.02 36.97
C MET A 1 -16.15 62.70 36.19
N ARG A 2 -14.99 62.08 35.96
CA ARG A 2 -14.08 61.31 36.84
C ARG A 2 -14.75 60.18 37.64
N SER A 3 -14.42 58.94 37.28
CA SER A 3 -13.97 57.81 38.13
C SER A 3 -14.38 56.45 37.51
N SER A 4 -13.73 55.31 37.73
CA SER A 4 -12.35 54.82 37.56
C SER A 4 -12.43 53.28 37.78
N ALA A 5 -11.43 52.53 37.27
CA ALA A 5 -11.05 51.15 37.66
C ALA A 5 -12.05 49.99 37.32
N THR A 6 -11.67 48.79 36.87
CA THR A 6 -10.41 48.02 36.87
C THR A 6 -10.51 46.87 35.86
N ALA A 7 -9.58 46.79 34.89
CA ALA A 7 -9.46 45.64 34.01
C ALA A 7 -8.52 44.60 34.64
N ARG A 8 -9.07 43.51 35.19
CA ARG A 8 -8.29 42.34 35.61
C ARG A 8 -7.89 41.54 34.36
N ARG A 9 -6.60 41.56 34.02
CA ARG A 9 -5.98 40.63 33.05
C ARG A 9 -6.16 39.19 33.55
N ARG A 10 -6.87 38.36 32.78
CA ARG A 10 -6.81 36.90 32.91
C ARG A 10 -5.39 36.43 32.54
N PRO A 11 -4.78 35.49 33.27
CA PRO A 11 -3.53 34.89 32.84
C PRO A 11 -3.77 34.08 31.56
N PRO A 12 -2.79 33.99 30.64
CA PRO A 12 -2.93 33.14 29.47
C PRO A 12 -2.98 31.68 29.93
N ILE A 13 -4.16 31.06 29.77
CA ILE A 13 -4.33 29.62 29.93
C ILE A 13 -3.46 28.95 28.85
N ARG A 14 -2.30 28.43 29.25
CA ARG A 14 -1.41 27.64 28.40
C ARG A 14 -2.05 26.27 28.18
N HIS A 15 -2.91 26.15 27.16
CA HIS A 15 -3.54 24.89 26.78
C HIS A 15 -2.49 23.86 26.30
N PRO A 16 -2.39 22.66 26.89
CA PRO A 16 -1.56 21.57 26.36
C PRO A 16 -1.99 21.12 24.96
N ALA A 17 -3.27 21.30 24.61
CA ALA A 17 -3.80 21.08 23.26
C ALA A 17 -3.18 22.02 22.20
N LEU A 18 -2.91 23.29 22.55
CA LEU A 18 -2.24 24.24 21.66
C LEU A 18 -0.75 23.93 21.51
N ARG A 19 -0.10 23.34 22.53
CA ARG A 19 1.28 22.82 22.40
C ARG A 19 1.34 21.57 21.51
N ALA A 20 0.35 20.69 21.59
CA ALA A 20 0.24 19.53 20.72
C ALA A 20 -0.08 19.94 19.27
N LEU A 21 -0.95 20.94 19.07
CA LEU A 21 -1.26 21.51 17.76
C LEU A 21 -0.06 22.25 17.17
N ALA A 22 0.64 23.08 17.97
CA ALA A 22 1.85 23.77 17.55
C ALA A 22 3.01 22.81 17.29
N ARG A 23 3.15 21.71 18.05
CA ARG A 23 4.07 20.60 17.73
C ARG A 23 3.72 19.97 16.39
N ARG A 24 2.45 19.58 16.18
CA ARG A 24 1.98 18.99 14.92
C ARG A 24 2.18 19.92 13.73
N ALA A 25 1.90 21.21 13.87
CA ALA A 25 2.12 22.21 12.82
C ALA A 25 3.62 22.46 12.54
N ALA A 26 4.44 22.57 13.59
CA ALA A 26 5.88 22.78 13.47
C ALA A 26 6.63 21.56 12.92
N LEU A 27 6.08 20.35 13.13
CA LEU A 27 6.61 19.11 12.57
C LEU A 27 6.03 18.79 11.18
N ALA A 28 4.80 19.20 10.87
CA ALA A 28 4.28 19.20 9.49
C ALA A 28 5.09 20.15 8.59
N ALA A 29 5.52 21.30 9.13
CA ALA A 29 6.48 22.17 8.46
C ALA A 29 7.84 21.49 8.26
N ALA A 30 8.31 20.65 9.19
CA ALA A 30 9.54 19.87 9.06
C ALA A 30 9.42 18.74 8.01
N ALA A 31 8.26 18.08 7.93
CA ALA A 31 7.94 17.10 6.88
C ALA A 31 7.82 17.76 5.49
N ALA A 32 7.24 18.97 5.42
CA ALA A 32 7.23 19.79 4.22
C ALA A 32 8.65 20.24 3.80
N LEU A 33 9.51 20.58 4.76
CA LEU A 33 10.94 20.90 4.54
C LEU A 33 11.79 19.67 4.15
N LEU A 34 11.40 18.46 4.56
CA LEU A 34 11.97 17.20 4.07
C LEU A 34 11.58 16.90 2.61
N ALA A 35 10.41 17.38 2.17
CA ALA A 35 9.90 17.20 0.82
C ALA A 35 10.32 18.33 -0.15
N ALA A 36 10.53 19.56 0.33
CA ALA A 36 10.74 20.76 -0.50
C ALA A 36 12.16 21.35 -0.38
N LEU A 37 13.08 20.88 -1.23
CA LEU A 37 14.28 21.60 -1.71
C LEU A 37 14.58 21.12 -3.16
N PRO A 38 15.00 22.03 -4.07
CA PRO A 38 14.12 22.48 -5.16
C PRO A 38 14.36 21.78 -6.51
N ALA A 39 13.24 21.50 -7.17
CA ALA A 39 13.15 21.38 -8.61
C ALA A 39 13.16 22.81 -9.21
N ARG A 40 14.29 23.25 -9.76
CA ARG A 40 14.35 24.31 -10.79
C ARG A 40 15.79 24.53 -11.26
N ALA A 41 16.10 24.09 -12.48
CA ALA A 41 16.90 24.81 -13.48
C ALA A 41 17.25 23.85 -14.64
N ALA A 42 16.57 23.97 -15.78
CA ALA A 42 17.09 23.54 -17.08
C ALA A 42 16.28 24.18 -18.22
N GLU A 43 16.65 25.40 -18.62
CA GLU A 43 16.42 25.92 -19.97
C GLU A 43 17.69 26.66 -20.42
N ALA A 44 18.43 26.06 -21.36
CA ALA A 44 19.11 26.71 -22.50
C ALA A 44 20.00 25.70 -23.28
N PRO A 45 20.18 25.86 -24.61
CA PRO A 45 20.58 24.82 -25.57
C PRO A 45 22.12 24.79 -25.86
N PRO A 46 22.62 23.87 -26.72
CA PRO A 46 24.01 23.43 -26.69
C PRO A 46 24.92 24.24 -27.63
N THR A 47 26.20 24.35 -27.26
CA THR A 47 27.28 24.67 -28.20
C THR A 47 28.41 23.64 -28.09
N GLN A 48 28.84 23.19 -29.27
CA GLN A 48 29.92 22.25 -29.51
C GLN A 48 31.28 22.93 -29.40
N GLU A 49 32.30 22.21 -28.93
CA GLU A 49 33.61 22.22 -29.59
C GLU A 49 34.43 20.96 -29.24
N ARG A 50 35.30 20.56 -30.18
CA ARG A 50 35.96 19.26 -30.30
C ARG A 50 37.45 19.31 -29.90
N ALA A 51 37.90 18.20 -29.27
CA ALA A 51 39.19 17.47 -29.43
C ALA A 51 40.49 18.08 -28.84
N PRO A 52 41.63 17.33 -28.72
CA PRO A 52 41.91 15.89 -28.98
C PRO A 52 42.66 15.13 -27.83
N ALA A 53 43.12 13.92 -28.16
CA ALA A 53 43.57 12.80 -27.33
C ALA A 53 45.07 12.71 -26.96
N ALA A 54 45.39 11.86 -25.96
CA ALA A 54 46.58 10.97 -25.84
C ALA A 54 46.39 10.09 -24.57
N ALA A 55 46.21 8.77 -24.59
CA ALA A 55 47.11 7.65 -24.93
C ALA A 55 48.14 7.29 -23.83
N GLN A 56 48.00 6.06 -23.29
CA GLN A 56 49.04 5.04 -23.00
C GLN A 56 48.89 4.29 -21.64
N ASP A 57 48.58 3.00 -21.79
CA ASP A 57 49.15 1.78 -21.19
C ASP A 57 49.82 1.78 -19.81
N ALA A 58 49.40 0.82 -18.97
CA ALA A 58 50.24 -0.33 -18.58
C ALA A 58 49.43 -1.34 -17.74
N GLY A 59 49.66 -2.63 -18.02
CA GLY A 59 48.96 -3.79 -17.49
C GLY A 59 49.39 -4.28 -16.09
N PRO A 60 49.09 -5.55 -15.74
CA PRO A 60 48.53 -5.92 -14.44
C PRO A 60 49.53 -6.60 -13.50
N ALA A 61 49.21 -6.66 -12.20
CA ALA A 61 49.85 -7.58 -11.26
C ALA A 61 48.84 -8.10 -10.24
N ALA A 62 48.92 -9.40 -9.97
CA ALA A 62 47.97 -10.19 -9.20
C ALA A 62 48.52 -10.58 -7.81
N ALA A 63 47.58 -10.79 -6.88
CA ALA A 63 47.61 -11.61 -5.65
C ALA A 63 48.40 -11.10 -4.42
N PRO A 64 48.10 -11.56 -3.16
CA PRO A 64 47.20 -12.65 -2.75
C PRO A 64 46.20 -12.33 -1.62
N GLN A 65 45.36 -13.33 -1.37
CA GLN A 65 44.33 -13.45 -0.32
C GLN A 65 44.96 -13.57 1.08
N GLY A 66 44.40 -12.86 2.06
CA GLY A 66 44.66 -13.03 3.48
C GLY A 66 43.36 -12.89 4.28
N ALA A 67 42.99 -13.94 5.01
CA ALA A 67 41.80 -13.97 5.87
C ALA A 67 41.96 -13.06 7.10
N PRO A 68 40.95 -12.27 7.50
CA PRO A 68 41.01 -11.50 8.73
C PRO A 68 40.66 -12.39 9.96
N PRO A 69 41.36 -12.23 11.10
CA PRO A 69 41.10 -12.99 12.32
C PRO A 69 39.79 -12.55 13.03
N PRO A 70 39.22 -13.40 13.91
CA PRO A 70 37.93 -13.16 14.55
C PRO A 70 37.99 -11.96 15.51
N ARG A 71 37.09 -10.98 15.30
CA ARG A 71 36.93 -9.84 16.22
C ARG A 71 36.21 -10.29 17.49
N ALA A 72 36.91 -10.20 18.62
CA ALA A 72 36.33 -10.28 19.96
C ALA A 72 35.22 -9.22 20.14
N ARG A 73 34.14 -9.61 20.80
CA ARG A 73 33.06 -8.68 21.23
C ARG A 73 33.62 -7.74 22.31
N PRO A 74 33.57 -6.41 22.14
CA PRO A 74 33.83 -5.51 23.26
C PRO A 74 32.63 -5.54 24.23
N ALA A 75 32.95 -5.58 25.52
CA ALA A 75 32.00 -5.44 26.62
C ALA A 75 31.31 -4.05 26.58
N PRO A 76 30.08 -3.91 27.11
CA PRO A 76 29.36 -2.64 27.10
C PRO A 76 30.09 -1.60 27.96
N ALA A 77 30.55 -0.52 27.33
CA ALA A 77 31.07 0.65 28.04
C ALA A 77 29.90 1.50 28.59
N ASN A 78 30.03 1.90 29.85
CA ASN A 78 29.13 2.86 30.51
C ASN A 78 29.02 4.17 29.70
N ALA A 79 27.79 4.55 29.36
CA ALA A 79 27.49 5.84 28.74
C ALA A 79 27.50 6.95 29.81
N ALA A 80 28.62 7.66 29.93
CA ALA A 80 28.72 8.92 30.66
C ALA A 80 29.38 9.97 29.75
N ASN A 81 28.67 11.07 29.47
CA ASN A 81 29.12 12.32 28.86
C ASN A 81 30.21 12.20 27.79
N VAL A 82 29.85 11.73 26.59
CA VAL A 82 30.69 11.94 25.41
C VAL A 82 30.43 13.36 24.92
N ALA A 83 31.41 14.26 25.08
CA ALA A 83 31.38 15.56 24.42
C ALA A 83 31.11 15.34 22.92
N PRO A 84 30.20 16.11 22.28
CA PRO A 84 29.96 15.94 20.86
C PRO A 84 31.30 16.03 20.13
N ASP A 85 31.69 14.98 19.41
CA ASP A 85 32.89 14.96 18.55
C ASP A 85 32.93 16.28 17.78
N PHE A 86 34.07 16.99 17.67
CA PHE A 86 34.24 18.28 17.00
C PHE A 86 35.17 18.23 15.78
N ALA A 87 35.31 17.06 15.15
CA ALA A 87 36.07 16.85 13.90
C ALA A 87 35.76 17.88 12.77
N PRO A 88 36.70 18.09 11.81
CA PRO A 88 36.53 19.07 10.72
C PRO A 88 35.33 18.77 9.80
N PRO A 89 34.85 19.76 9.03
CA PRO A 89 33.74 19.60 8.09
C PRO A 89 33.99 18.46 7.10
N ALA A 90 33.01 17.57 6.96
CA ALA A 90 33.00 16.53 5.94
C ALA A 90 32.05 16.93 4.82
N GLN A 91 32.36 16.56 3.58
CA GLN A 91 31.46 16.83 2.46
C GLN A 91 30.13 16.09 2.68
N ALA A 92 29.01 16.79 2.56
CA ALA A 92 27.68 16.18 2.64
C ALA A 92 27.47 15.20 1.49
N LEU A 93 26.80 14.07 1.77
CA LEU A 93 26.19 13.27 0.71
C LEU A 93 24.83 13.89 0.39
N ARG A 94 24.57 14.17 -0.88
CA ARG A 94 23.25 14.58 -1.35
C ARG A 94 22.56 13.46 -2.13
N PRO A 95 21.21 13.39 -2.13
CA PRO A 95 20.48 12.37 -2.89
C PRO A 95 20.86 12.36 -4.37
N GLU A 96 21.14 13.52 -4.96
CA GLU A 96 21.48 13.67 -6.38
C GLU A 96 22.80 13.00 -6.74
N GLN A 97 23.67 12.69 -5.76
CA GLN A 97 24.95 12.00 -5.99
C GLN A 97 24.80 10.47 -5.91
N MET A 98 23.65 9.97 -5.48
CA MET A 98 23.37 8.54 -5.39
C MET A 98 22.90 7.97 -6.72
N ASN A 99 23.11 6.67 -6.95
CA ASN A 99 22.47 6.00 -8.08
C ASN A 99 20.95 5.88 -7.89
N ALA A 100 20.22 5.60 -8.97
CA ALA A 100 18.76 5.55 -8.97
C ALA A 100 18.15 4.63 -7.89
N PHE A 101 18.76 3.47 -7.63
CA PHE A 101 18.25 2.51 -6.66
C PHE A 101 18.46 2.97 -5.22
N GLU A 102 19.59 3.63 -4.97
CA GLU A 102 19.89 4.25 -3.67
C GLU A 102 18.99 5.45 -3.40
N GLN A 103 18.72 6.28 -4.42
CA GLN A 103 17.74 7.37 -4.32
C GLN A 103 16.36 6.82 -3.99
N TRP A 104 15.89 5.81 -4.72
CA TRP A 104 14.62 5.16 -4.42
C TRP A 104 14.55 4.67 -2.97
N HIS A 105 15.59 3.95 -2.50
CA HIS A 105 15.64 3.47 -1.12
C HIS A 105 15.59 4.63 -0.11
N TYR A 106 16.35 5.69 -0.35
CA TYR A 106 16.39 6.87 0.51
C TYR A 106 15.01 7.53 0.62
N PHE A 107 14.37 7.85 -0.50
CA PHE A 107 13.07 8.53 -0.51
C PHE A 107 11.91 7.65 -0.04
N GLU A 108 11.96 6.33 -0.27
CA GLU A 108 10.99 5.39 0.31
C GLU A 108 11.08 5.37 1.84
N ARG A 109 12.29 5.38 2.39
CA ARG A 109 12.49 5.42 3.84
C ARG A 109 12.08 6.77 4.42
N LEU A 110 12.29 7.88 3.71
CA LEU A 110 11.75 9.19 4.12
C LEU A 110 10.22 9.20 4.17
N ARG A 111 9.52 8.57 3.21
CA ARG A 111 8.06 8.42 3.29
C ARG A 111 7.63 7.58 4.48
N ALA A 112 8.39 6.54 4.83
CA ALA A 112 8.14 5.79 6.06
C ALA A 112 8.34 6.62 7.33
N VAL A 113 9.34 7.52 7.36
CA VAL A 113 9.51 8.51 8.44
C VAL A 113 8.29 9.42 8.52
N ALA A 114 7.85 10.01 7.40
CA ALA A 114 6.67 10.88 7.37
C ALA A 114 5.41 10.18 7.88
N ARG A 115 5.13 8.95 7.43
CA ARG A 115 3.97 8.17 7.89
C ARG A 115 4.03 7.85 9.39
N ALA A 116 5.18 7.41 9.89
CA ALA A 116 5.36 7.14 11.33
C ALA A 116 5.17 8.41 12.15
N PHE A 117 5.69 9.53 11.63
CA PHE A 117 5.59 10.83 12.24
C PHE A 117 4.13 11.33 12.30
N GLU A 118 3.40 11.27 11.19
CA GLU A 118 1.98 11.63 11.11
C GLU A 118 1.10 10.77 12.03
N ALA A 119 1.47 9.51 12.20
CA ALA A 119 0.83 8.60 13.15
C ALA A 119 1.15 8.92 14.63
N GLY A 120 2.07 9.85 14.90
CA GLY A 120 2.54 10.18 16.25
C GLY A 120 3.41 9.09 16.88
N ASP A 121 3.97 8.18 16.08
CA ASP A 121 4.85 7.11 16.56
C ASP A 121 6.31 7.61 16.54
N ASP A 122 6.65 8.44 17.52
CA ASP A 122 7.98 9.01 17.70
C ASP A 122 9.07 7.93 17.85
N ALA A 123 8.72 6.77 18.41
CA ALA A 123 9.64 5.64 18.58
C ALA A 123 9.96 4.99 17.23
N ALA A 124 8.95 4.73 16.40
CA ALA A 124 9.17 4.24 15.05
C ALA A 124 9.89 5.27 14.18
N THR A 125 9.53 6.54 14.28
CA THR A 125 10.17 7.65 13.55
C THR A 125 11.68 7.69 13.85
N LEU A 126 12.06 7.68 15.14
CA LEU A 126 13.48 7.69 15.54
C LEU A 126 14.21 6.44 15.03
N ARG A 127 13.64 5.25 15.21
CA ARG A 127 14.23 3.99 14.76
C ARG A 127 14.47 3.96 13.24
N ILE A 128 13.56 4.50 12.45
CA ILE A 128 13.74 4.60 10.99
C ILE A 128 14.86 5.58 10.66
N LEU A 129 14.88 6.77 11.28
CA LEU A 129 15.93 7.77 11.09
C LEU A 129 17.32 7.23 11.46
N GLU A 130 17.44 6.48 12.55
CA GLU A 130 18.70 5.86 12.98
C GLU A 130 19.17 4.79 12.00
N ALA A 131 18.27 3.94 11.51
CA ALA A 131 18.59 2.98 10.47
C ALA A 131 19.03 3.66 9.16
N MET A 132 18.44 4.80 8.82
CA MET A 132 18.86 5.60 7.67
C MET A 132 20.23 6.26 7.90
N LEU A 133 20.50 6.80 9.08
CA LEU A 133 21.80 7.40 9.43
C LEU A 133 22.93 6.36 9.49
N ALA A 134 22.64 5.13 9.89
CA ALA A 134 23.60 4.03 9.81
C ALA A 134 24.03 3.74 8.35
N ARG A 135 23.10 3.91 7.39
CA ARG A 135 23.38 3.73 5.95
C ARG A 135 23.93 4.97 5.27
N TYR A 136 23.46 6.15 5.67
CA TYR A 136 23.78 7.45 5.07
C TYR A 136 24.30 8.44 6.13
N PRO A 137 25.45 8.16 6.77
CA PRO A 137 25.93 8.96 7.90
C PRO A 137 26.33 10.39 7.52
N ARG A 138 26.57 10.65 6.23
CA ARG A 138 26.91 11.96 5.67
C ARG A 138 25.69 12.75 5.18
N MET A 139 24.48 12.27 5.46
CA MET A 139 23.23 12.92 5.05
C MET A 139 22.82 13.99 6.05
N GLN A 140 23.14 15.25 5.74
CA GLN A 140 22.84 16.40 6.58
C GLN A 140 21.36 16.47 7.01
N ALA A 141 20.43 16.23 6.08
CA ALA A 141 18.99 16.32 6.33
C ALA A 141 18.49 15.31 7.38
N LEU A 142 19.09 14.12 7.45
CA LEU A 142 18.71 13.09 8.43
C LEU A 142 19.16 13.47 9.84
N HIS A 143 20.38 14.00 9.98
CA HIS A 143 20.91 14.49 11.26
C HIS A 143 20.06 15.64 11.80
N ARG A 144 19.66 16.58 10.94
CA ARG A 144 18.73 17.66 11.31
C ARG A 144 17.39 17.10 11.80
N SER A 145 16.80 16.16 11.06
CA SER A 145 15.51 15.57 11.41
C SER A 145 15.56 14.79 12.73
N ARG A 146 16.64 14.06 12.98
CA ARG A 146 16.89 13.38 14.26
C ARG A 146 17.05 14.38 15.40
N ALA A 147 17.82 15.46 15.20
CA ALA A 147 17.98 16.50 16.21
C ALA A 147 16.64 17.11 16.65
N MET A 148 15.78 17.40 15.66
CA MET A 148 14.44 17.94 15.87
C MET A 148 13.57 16.97 16.69
N LEU A 149 13.51 15.69 16.31
CA LEU A 149 12.72 14.69 17.03
C LEU A 149 13.22 14.48 18.47
N LEU A 150 14.54 14.39 18.67
CA LEU A 150 15.13 14.20 20.00
C LEU A 150 14.89 15.40 20.91
N ALA A 151 15.04 16.63 20.39
CA ALA A 151 14.70 17.84 21.13
C ALA A 151 13.22 17.86 21.53
N ALA A 152 12.32 17.44 20.65
CA ALA A 152 10.89 17.33 20.95
C ALA A 152 10.60 16.26 22.02
N ARG A 153 11.44 15.23 22.14
CA ARG A 153 11.32 14.21 23.18
C ARG A 153 11.99 14.58 24.50
N GLY A 154 12.66 15.73 24.56
CA GLY A 154 13.43 16.17 25.73
C GLY A 154 14.81 15.52 25.86
N ASP A 155 15.28 14.80 24.83
CA ASP A 155 16.63 14.24 24.77
C ASP A 155 17.61 15.32 24.27
N ALA A 156 18.09 16.12 25.22
CA ALA A 156 19.00 17.24 24.96
C ALA A 156 20.36 16.80 24.39
N GLU A 157 20.91 15.69 24.91
CA GLU A 157 22.22 15.19 24.51
C GLU A 157 22.19 14.70 23.06
N GLY A 158 21.24 13.80 22.75
CA GLY A 158 21.12 13.27 21.40
C GLY A 158 20.73 14.34 20.37
N ALA A 159 19.94 15.34 20.77
CA ALA A 159 19.60 16.48 19.93
C ALA A 159 20.84 17.32 19.56
N LEU A 160 21.67 17.67 20.54
CA LEU A 160 22.89 18.46 20.33
C LEU A 160 23.93 17.72 19.50
N GLN A 161 24.13 16.42 19.76
CA GLN A 161 25.02 15.57 18.95
C GLN A 161 24.58 15.53 17.47
N SER A 162 23.29 15.31 17.23
CA SER A 162 22.75 15.24 15.87
C SER A 162 22.80 16.60 15.17
N LEU A 163 22.54 17.70 15.89
CA LEU A 163 22.62 19.04 15.33
C LEU A 163 24.07 19.43 14.98
N ALA A 164 25.04 19.11 15.83
CA ALA A 164 26.46 19.32 15.56
C ALA A 164 26.91 18.55 14.30
N ALA A 165 26.47 17.30 14.15
CA ALA A 165 26.74 16.50 12.95
C ALA A 165 26.13 17.14 11.69
N ALA A 166 24.89 17.63 11.76
CA ALA A 166 24.26 18.36 10.65
C ALA A 166 25.05 19.63 10.28
N ALA A 167 25.50 20.42 11.27
CA ALA A 167 26.30 21.62 11.06
C ALA A 167 27.65 21.30 10.38
N ARG A 168 28.34 20.22 10.77
CA ARG A 168 29.57 19.79 10.08
C ARG A 168 29.37 19.40 8.63
N LEU A 169 28.22 18.79 8.34
CA LEU A 169 27.82 18.38 7.01
C LEU A 169 27.23 19.54 6.19
N GLY A 170 27.39 20.80 6.62
CA GLY A 170 27.00 21.94 5.81
C GLY A 170 25.63 22.53 6.13
N LEU A 171 24.96 22.14 7.23
CA LEU A 171 23.79 22.90 7.72
C LEU A 171 24.25 24.30 8.12
N ARG A 172 23.57 25.33 7.60
CA ARG A 172 23.86 26.75 7.81
C ARG A 172 22.58 27.52 8.10
N GLY A 173 22.74 28.72 8.64
CA GLY A 173 21.64 29.61 8.97
C GLY A 173 21.00 29.25 10.32
N ARG A 174 21.02 30.19 11.26
CA ARG A 174 20.43 30.00 12.59
C ARG A 174 18.91 29.88 12.52
N GLU A 175 18.28 30.45 11.51
CA GLU A 175 16.86 30.32 11.20
C GLU A 175 16.40 28.87 11.01
N THR A 176 17.33 27.94 10.77
CA THR A 176 17.01 26.51 10.66
C THR A 176 16.63 25.86 12.00
N ILE A 177 16.95 26.51 13.13
CA ILE A 177 16.66 26.07 14.50
C ILE A 177 15.99 27.15 15.36
N GLU A 178 16.20 28.43 15.06
CA GLU A 178 15.59 29.55 15.77
C GLU A 178 14.07 29.58 15.57
N GLY A 179 13.31 29.86 16.64
CA GLY A 179 11.85 29.86 16.62
C GLY A 179 11.19 28.49 16.77
N TRP A 180 11.96 27.38 16.73
CA TRP A 180 11.41 26.05 16.96
C TRP A 180 11.37 25.73 18.47
N PRO A 181 10.18 25.59 19.10
CA PRO A 181 10.06 25.52 20.56
C PRO A 181 10.91 24.43 21.24
N PRO A 182 11.14 23.24 20.65
CA PRO A 182 12.00 22.23 21.25
C PRO A 182 13.47 22.65 21.43
N PHE A 183 14.01 23.53 20.57
CA PHE A 183 15.39 24.02 20.72
C PHE A 183 15.52 25.19 21.70
N ALA A 184 14.40 25.84 22.09
CA ALA A 184 14.43 26.92 23.08
C ALA A 184 14.97 26.45 24.44
N ALA A 185 14.72 25.18 24.80
CA ALA A 185 15.27 24.56 26.01
C ALA A 185 16.80 24.34 25.92
N LEU A 186 17.35 24.23 24.70
CA LEU A 186 18.77 23.98 24.43
C LEU A 186 19.58 25.28 24.23
N ALA A 187 18.91 26.43 24.11
CA ALA A 187 19.55 27.71 23.85
C ALA A 187 20.55 28.15 24.94
N ARG A 188 20.39 27.63 26.17
CA ARG A 188 21.27 27.92 27.31
C ARG A 188 22.38 26.87 27.51
N ASP A 189 22.40 25.81 26.70
CA ASP A 189 23.44 24.79 26.79
C ASP A 189 24.76 25.32 26.20
N ALA A 190 25.85 25.23 26.96
CA ALA A 190 27.16 25.74 26.54
C ALA A 190 27.66 25.08 25.24
N ARG A 191 27.22 23.85 24.94
CA ARG A 191 27.57 23.13 23.71
C ARG A 191 26.89 23.71 22.47
N MET A 192 25.89 24.58 22.63
CA MET A 192 25.22 25.24 21.51
C MET A 192 26.12 26.31 20.85
N ALA A 193 26.96 27.01 21.61
CA ALA A 193 27.83 28.05 21.08
C ALA A 193 28.73 27.59 19.91
N PRO A 194 29.50 26.48 20.00
CA PRO A 194 30.29 26.00 18.86
C PRO A 194 29.43 25.50 17.69
N ILE A 195 28.20 25.01 17.93
CA ILE A 195 27.27 24.62 16.88
C ILE A 195 26.79 25.85 16.11
N LEU A 196 26.40 26.92 16.82
CA LEU A 196 25.99 28.19 16.22
C LEU A 196 27.12 28.78 15.36
N ALA A 197 28.36 28.74 15.85
CA ALA A 197 29.52 29.19 15.06
C ALA A 197 29.66 28.41 13.73
N LEU A 198 29.41 27.09 13.74
CA LEU A 198 29.39 26.29 12.51
C LEU A 198 28.20 26.64 11.59
N LEU A 199 27.04 26.96 12.15
CA LEU A 199 25.86 27.38 11.37
C LEU A 199 26.07 28.74 10.71
N ASP A 200 26.86 29.63 11.30
CA ASP A 200 27.18 30.96 10.78
C ASP A 200 28.36 30.95 9.78
N SER A 201 29.12 29.87 9.73
CA SER A 201 30.30 29.75 8.86
C SER A 201 29.90 29.57 7.38
N PRO A 202 30.75 29.90 6.39
CA PRO A 202 30.47 29.55 5.00
C PRO A 202 30.32 28.02 4.82
N PRO A 203 29.52 27.57 3.84
CA PRO A 203 29.42 26.14 3.53
C PRO A 203 30.76 25.62 2.98
N PRO A 204 31.10 24.34 3.20
CA PRO A 204 32.31 23.75 2.63
C PRO A 204 32.25 23.77 1.08
N PRO A 205 33.40 23.89 0.38
CA PRO A 205 33.45 23.90 -1.08
C PRO A 205 32.76 22.69 -1.68
N GLU A 206 31.87 22.93 -2.64
CA GLU A 206 30.96 21.92 -3.14
C GLU A 206 31.49 21.27 -4.42
N ALA A 207 31.94 20.01 -4.34
CA ALA A 207 32.12 19.18 -5.54
C ALA A 207 30.81 18.43 -5.84
N LEU A 208 29.84 19.10 -6.47
CA LEU A 208 28.70 18.41 -7.07
C LEU A 208 29.17 17.70 -8.32
N ARG A 209 29.30 16.38 -8.25
CA ARG A 209 29.28 15.53 -9.44
C ARG A 209 27.98 14.74 -9.37
N ALA A 210 26.98 15.20 -10.11
CA ALA A 210 25.83 14.37 -10.40
C ALA A 210 26.30 13.10 -11.13
N PRO A 211 25.63 11.94 -10.95
CA PRO A 211 25.88 10.79 -11.77
C PRO A 211 25.63 11.17 -13.24
N PRO A 212 26.37 10.56 -14.18
CA PRO A 212 26.12 10.77 -15.60
C PRO A 212 24.66 10.41 -15.93
N PRO A 213 24.07 11.04 -16.97
CA PRO A 213 22.74 10.68 -17.43
C PRO A 213 22.70 9.19 -17.82
N PRO A 214 21.55 8.51 -17.66
CA PRO A 214 21.43 7.10 -17.97
C PRO A 214 21.68 6.85 -19.46
N VAL A 215 22.47 5.82 -19.77
CA VAL A 215 22.76 5.36 -21.12
C VAL A 215 21.78 4.25 -21.48
N ALA A 216 21.18 4.33 -22.68
CA ALA A 216 20.20 3.35 -23.12
C ALA A 216 20.82 1.95 -23.26
N ALA A 217 20.26 0.98 -22.52
CA ALA A 217 20.70 -0.41 -22.58
C ALA A 217 20.14 -1.13 -23.80
N ARG A 218 20.98 -1.90 -24.48
CA ARG A 218 20.61 -2.74 -25.61
C ARG A 218 20.61 -4.21 -25.17
N PRO A 219 19.65 -5.03 -25.66
CA PRO A 219 19.72 -6.46 -25.41
C PRO A 219 20.93 -7.12 -26.08
N GLU A 220 21.56 -8.06 -25.38
CA GLU A 220 22.55 -8.99 -25.92
C GLU A 220 21.87 -10.36 -26.07
N GLY A 221 21.55 -10.75 -27.31
CA GLY A 221 20.67 -11.90 -27.56
C GLY A 221 19.27 -11.64 -27.00
N GLN A 222 18.79 -12.54 -26.13
CA GLN A 222 17.52 -12.36 -25.41
C GLN A 222 17.68 -11.71 -24.03
N GLU A 223 18.88 -11.25 -23.64
CA GLU A 223 19.11 -10.69 -22.29
C GLU A 223 19.29 -9.18 -22.31
N LEU A 224 18.59 -8.47 -21.43
CA LEU A 224 18.72 -7.04 -21.21
C LEU A 224 19.19 -6.78 -19.78
N ARG A 225 20.38 -6.21 -19.65
CA ARG A 225 20.97 -5.87 -18.35
C ARG A 225 20.40 -4.54 -17.82
N LEU A 226 19.90 -4.57 -16.59
CA LEU A 226 19.33 -3.44 -15.85
C LEU A 226 20.25 -3.09 -14.69
N ASP A 227 20.87 -1.91 -14.71
CA ASP A 227 21.80 -1.48 -13.68
C ASP A 227 21.82 0.04 -13.50
N ALA A 228 22.74 0.55 -12.69
CA ALA A 228 22.79 1.96 -12.37
C ALA A 228 23.13 2.84 -13.58
N ALA A 229 23.81 2.30 -14.60
CA ALA A 229 24.22 3.07 -15.78
C ALA A 229 23.04 3.36 -16.72
N ASN A 230 21.95 2.60 -16.62
CA ASN A 230 20.76 2.76 -17.46
C ASN A 230 19.49 3.09 -16.68
N ALA A 231 19.62 3.45 -15.40
CA ALA A 231 18.51 3.75 -14.51
C ALA A 231 18.56 5.20 -14.02
N ALA A 232 17.40 5.86 -13.99
CA ALA A 232 17.20 7.14 -13.34
C ALA A 232 16.05 7.05 -12.34
N TYR A 233 16.17 7.72 -11.19
CA TYR A 233 15.06 7.82 -10.25
C TYR A 233 14.20 9.04 -10.61
N ASP A 234 12.93 8.79 -10.88
CA ASP A 234 11.93 9.83 -11.05
C ASP A 234 11.35 10.16 -9.68
N ARG A 235 11.70 11.35 -9.17
CA ARG A 235 11.27 11.81 -7.85
C ARG A 235 9.77 12.12 -7.79
N GLU A 236 9.18 12.56 -8.89
CA GLU A 236 7.75 12.93 -8.94
C GLU A 236 6.88 11.67 -9.07
N ALA A 237 7.21 10.80 -10.01
CA ALA A 237 6.52 9.52 -10.19
C ALA A 237 6.94 8.45 -9.16
N HIS A 238 7.96 8.76 -8.36
CA HIS A 238 8.44 7.94 -7.25
C HIS A 238 8.86 6.51 -7.65
N LEU A 239 9.50 6.38 -8.81
CA LEU A 239 9.87 5.10 -9.42
C LEU A 239 11.24 5.19 -10.10
N VAL A 240 11.81 4.03 -10.44
CA VAL A 240 13.02 3.96 -11.28
C VAL A 240 12.64 3.80 -12.75
N ARG A 241 13.05 4.73 -13.61
CA ARG A 241 12.92 4.63 -15.06
C ARG A 241 14.17 4.02 -15.67
N TYR A 242 13.98 3.08 -16.58
CA TYR A 242 15.08 2.50 -17.35
C TYR A 242 15.17 3.12 -18.74
N ALA A 243 16.36 3.55 -19.13
CA ALA A 243 16.67 3.94 -20.50
C ALA A 243 16.97 2.67 -21.30
N LEU A 244 16.07 2.30 -22.22
CA LEU A 244 16.17 1.06 -23.01
C LEU A 244 16.15 1.35 -24.51
N ALA A 245 16.98 0.63 -25.27
CA ALA A 245 17.02 0.63 -26.72
C ALA A 245 16.63 -0.77 -27.22
N LEU A 246 15.33 -1.06 -27.18
CA LEU A 246 14.75 -2.35 -27.55
C LEU A 246 14.67 -2.54 -29.07
N PRO A 247 14.78 -3.77 -29.59
CA PRO A 247 14.71 -4.04 -31.01
C PRO A 247 13.33 -3.65 -31.58
N PRO A 248 13.27 -3.03 -32.77
CA PRO A 248 12.01 -2.82 -33.45
C PRO A 248 11.41 -4.16 -33.90
N PRO A 249 10.10 -4.23 -34.16
CA PRO A 249 9.49 -5.39 -34.78
C PRO A 249 10.16 -5.69 -36.13
N PRO A 250 10.49 -6.97 -36.44
CA PRO A 250 11.04 -7.30 -37.74
C PRO A 250 10.00 -7.06 -38.85
N PRO A 251 10.43 -6.80 -40.09
CA PRO A 251 9.52 -6.58 -41.19
C PRO A 251 8.64 -7.82 -41.44
N PRO A 252 7.38 -7.65 -41.90
CA PRO A 252 6.36 -8.71 -42.04
C PRO A 252 6.73 -9.95 -42.87
N ARG A 253 7.88 -9.98 -43.55
CA ARG A 253 8.24 -10.98 -44.56
C ARG A 253 9.32 -11.97 -44.13
N ALA A 254 9.82 -11.88 -42.90
CA ALA A 254 10.79 -12.85 -42.40
C ALA A 254 10.06 -14.13 -41.94
N PRO A 255 10.35 -15.33 -42.49
CA PRO A 255 9.87 -16.59 -41.94
C PRO A 255 10.58 -16.85 -40.61
N ALA A 256 10.12 -16.16 -39.57
CA ALA A 256 10.62 -16.32 -38.21
C ALA A 256 9.60 -17.11 -37.39
N MET A 257 10.05 -18.20 -36.78
CA MET A 257 9.27 -18.91 -35.78
C MET A 257 9.32 -18.10 -34.48
N ILE A 258 8.27 -17.30 -34.23
CA ILE A 258 8.19 -16.37 -33.09
C ILE A 258 7.55 -16.98 -31.84
N VAL A 259 6.78 -18.05 -32.03
CA VAL A 259 6.26 -18.90 -30.96
C VAL A 259 6.60 -20.35 -31.29
N ARG A 260 7.27 -21.05 -30.38
CA ARG A 260 7.49 -22.49 -30.47
C ARG A 260 6.50 -23.20 -29.55
N GLY A 261 6.01 -24.34 -30.00
CA GLY A 261 5.14 -25.21 -29.20
C GLY A 261 5.55 -26.65 -29.38
N ASP A 262 5.15 -27.50 -28.43
CA ASP A 262 5.26 -28.95 -28.56
C ASP A 262 4.61 -29.42 -29.87
N PRO A 263 5.07 -30.52 -30.48
CA PRO A 263 4.63 -30.93 -31.82
C PRO A 263 3.12 -31.23 -31.93
N GLN A 264 2.42 -31.45 -30.80
CA GLN A 264 1.00 -31.84 -30.75
C GLN A 264 0.18 -31.02 -29.74
N GLY A 265 -1.15 -31.06 -29.88
CA GLY A 265 -2.08 -30.44 -28.93
C GLY A 265 -2.40 -28.96 -29.16
N ALA A 266 -3.01 -28.32 -28.16
CA ALA A 266 -3.49 -26.93 -28.24
C ALA A 266 -2.34 -25.93 -28.38
N ALA A 267 -1.22 -26.14 -27.68
CA ALA A 267 -0.03 -25.29 -27.79
C ALA A 267 0.54 -25.27 -29.22
N ALA A 268 0.58 -26.43 -29.90
CA ALA A 268 1.00 -26.54 -31.29
C ALA A 268 0.09 -25.73 -32.24
N ARG A 269 -1.24 -25.81 -32.03
CA ARG A 269 -2.21 -25.05 -32.82
C ARG A 269 -2.07 -23.54 -32.61
N THR A 270 -1.87 -23.11 -31.37
CA THR A 270 -1.60 -21.70 -31.05
C THR A 270 -0.32 -21.22 -31.73
N ALA A 271 0.78 -21.97 -31.63
CA ALA A 271 2.05 -21.62 -32.28
C ALA A 271 1.88 -21.50 -33.81
N ARG A 272 1.20 -22.47 -34.45
CA ARG A 272 0.90 -22.39 -35.89
C ARG A 272 0.06 -21.17 -36.26
N LEU A 273 -0.97 -20.85 -35.46
CA LEU A 273 -1.81 -19.67 -35.69
C LEU A 273 -0.99 -18.38 -35.61
N VAL A 274 -0.24 -18.19 -34.52
CA VAL A 274 0.51 -16.95 -34.27
C VAL A 274 1.63 -16.76 -35.28
N ASN A 275 2.40 -17.81 -35.59
CA ASN A 275 3.47 -17.73 -36.59
C ASN A 275 2.93 -17.41 -37.99
N ARG A 276 1.80 -18.01 -38.38
CA ARG A 276 1.14 -17.67 -39.65
C ARG A 276 0.70 -16.22 -39.68
N LEU A 277 -0.01 -15.75 -38.66
CA LEU A 277 -0.47 -14.35 -38.58
C LEU A 277 0.71 -13.38 -38.61
N PHE A 278 1.83 -13.72 -37.98
CA PHE A 278 3.04 -12.92 -37.98
C PHE A 278 3.68 -12.86 -39.37
N ALA A 279 3.81 -14.00 -40.06
CA ALA A 279 4.30 -14.06 -41.44
C ALA A 279 3.39 -13.33 -42.45
N GLU A 280 2.10 -13.18 -42.13
CA GLU A 280 1.15 -12.36 -42.87
C GLU A 280 1.22 -10.85 -42.51
N GLY A 281 2.04 -10.46 -41.53
CA GLY A 281 2.12 -9.08 -41.03
C GLY A 281 0.93 -8.64 -40.16
N ARG A 282 0.08 -9.58 -39.73
CA ARG A 282 -1.17 -9.32 -39.01
C ARG A 282 -1.06 -9.43 -37.50
N ALA A 283 0.04 -9.99 -37.00
CA ALA A 283 0.36 -10.12 -35.59
C ALA A 283 1.65 -9.36 -35.27
N ALA A 284 1.74 -8.78 -34.08
CA ALA A 284 2.85 -7.92 -33.67
C ALA A 284 4.13 -8.70 -33.32
N GLY A 285 4.01 -9.95 -32.89
CA GLY A 285 5.12 -10.69 -32.29
C GLY A 285 5.54 -10.14 -30.92
N ASN A 286 6.68 -10.61 -30.39
CA ASN A 286 7.20 -10.20 -29.08
C ASN A 286 8.44 -9.31 -29.15
N ALA A 287 8.83 -8.86 -30.34
CA ALA A 287 9.96 -7.93 -30.47
C ALA A 287 9.66 -6.62 -29.72
N GLY A 288 10.54 -6.27 -28.77
CA GLY A 288 10.36 -5.12 -27.89
C GLY A 288 9.48 -5.36 -26.66
N ASP A 289 8.98 -6.59 -26.45
CA ASP A 289 8.35 -6.98 -25.19
C ASP A 289 9.41 -7.49 -24.19
N LEU A 290 9.11 -7.31 -22.91
CA LEU A 290 9.96 -7.75 -21.82
C LEU A 290 9.37 -8.92 -21.03
N TYR A 291 10.26 -9.83 -20.62
CA TYR A 291 10.01 -10.81 -19.57
C TYR A 291 10.84 -10.45 -18.33
N ASP A 292 10.14 -10.13 -17.25
CA ASP A 292 10.75 -9.75 -15.98
C ASP A 292 10.56 -10.81 -14.89
N ASN A 293 11.65 -11.38 -14.41
CA ASN A 293 11.61 -12.44 -13.40
C ASN A 293 12.12 -11.92 -12.05
N LEU A 294 11.22 -11.90 -11.07
CA LEU A 294 11.45 -11.38 -9.72
C LEU A 294 11.55 -12.52 -8.69
N ASP A 295 12.04 -13.69 -9.11
CA ASP A 295 12.33 -14.82 -8.22
C ASP A 295 13.70 -15.46 -8.46
N ARG A 296 14.59 -14.77 -9.18
CA ARG A 296 15.95 -15.23 -9.51
C ARG A 296 15.96 -16.58 -10.24
N ASP A 297 15.07 -16.71 -11.23
CA ASP A 297 14.87 -17.88 -12.08
C ASP A 297 14.29 -19.11 -11.40
N HIS A 298 13.67 -18.95 -10.25
CA HIS A 298 13.05 -20.07 -9.55
C HIS A 298 11.89 -20.69 -10.36
N SER A 299 11.02 -19.87 -10.97
CA SER A 299 10.01 -20.34 -11.92
C SER A 299 10.10 -19.61 -13.25
N ARG A 300 11.13 -19.92 -14.04
CA ARG A 300 11.36 -19.22 -15.31
C ARG A 300 10.38 -19.64 -16.42
N LEU A 301 9.88 -18.68 -17.20
CA LEU A 301 9.29 -18.93 -18.52
C LEU A 301 10.35 -19.54 -19.46
N PRO A 302 10.07 -20.66 -20.17
CA PRO A 302 10.97 -21.16 -21.21
C PRO A 302 11.05 -20.19 -22.40
N LEU A 303 12.14 -19.43 -22.49
CA LEU A 303 12.30 -18.36 -23.48
C LEU A 303 12.51 -18.87 -24.91
N ASP A 304 12.94 -20.12 -25.06
CA ASP A 304 13.02 -20.81 -26.34
C ASP A 304 11.64 -20.93 -27.00
N MET A 305 10.56 -20.98 -26.20
CA MET A 305 9.19 -20.92 -26.70
C MET A 305 8.82 -19.56 -27.31
N PHE A 306 9.53 -18.48 -26.94
CA PHE A 306 9.25 -17.12 -27.40
C PHE A 306 10.55 -16.41 -27.79
N PRO A 307 11.17 -16.75 -28.94
CA PRO A 307 12.51 -16.28 -29.31
C PRO A 307 12.67 -14.75 -29.43
N GLN A 308 11.58 -14.01 -29.61
CA GLN A 308 11.61 -12.55 -29.70
C GLN A 308 11.53 -11.84 -28.35
N LEU A 309 11.12 -12.54 -27.28
CA LEU A 309 10.94 -11.95 -25.96
C LEU A 309 12.30 -11.64 -25.34
N THR A 310 12.45 -10.42 -24.80
CA THR A 310 13.68 -9.98 -24.15
C THR A 310 13.55 -10.13 -22.64
N ARG A 311 14.44 -10.88 -22.02
CA ARG A 311 14.48 -11.12 -20.59
C ARG A 311 15.34 -10.08 -19.85
N THR A 312 14.84 -9.54 -18.75
CA THR A 312 15.61 -8.65 -17.88
C THR A 312 16.63 -9.42 -17.02
N ARG A 313 17.76 -8.78 -16.73
CA ARG A 313 18.80 -9.23 -15.79
C ARG A 313 19.29 -8.08 -14.94
N TYR A 314 19.21 -8.22 -13.63
CA TYR A 314 19.57 -7.15 -12.71
C TYR A 314 21.05 -7.16 -12.35
N GLY A 315 21.71 -6.01 -12.48
CA GLY A 315 23.09 -5.78 -12.06
C GLY A 315 23.24 -5.62 -10.53
N PRO A 316 24.47 -5.56 -10.01
CA PRO A 316 24.75 -5.61 -8.57
C PRO A 316 24.02 -4.54 -7.74
N ALA A 317 23.98 -3.29 -8.21
CA ALA A 317 23.31 -2.19 -7.49
C ALA A 317 21.80 -2.41 -7.35
N ALA A 318 21.14 -2.87 -8.43
CA ALA A 318 19.72 -3.16 -8.43
C ALA A 318 19.38 -4.35 -7.51
N ARG A 319 20.21 -5.41 -7.54
CA ARG A 319 20.06 -6.59 -6.66
C ARG A 319 20.28 -6.25 -5.19
N ALA A 320 21.27 -5.41 -4.89
CA ALA A 320 21.50 -4.91 -3.52
C ALA A 320 20.30 -4.09 -2.99
N ALA A 321 19.56 -3.44 -3.90
CA ALA A 321 18.31 -2.74 -3.59
C ALA A 321 17.05 -3.63 -3.71
N MET A 322 17.21 -4.93 -3.99
CA MET A 322 16.13 -5.92 -4.11
C MET A 322 15.13 -5.61 -5.25
N PHE A 323 15.59 -5.02 -6.36
CA PHE A 323 14.77 -4.87 -7.56
C PHE A 323 14.59 -6.20 -8.33
N ASP A 324 15.40 -7.22 -8.04
CA ASP A 324 15.35 -8.56 -8.65
C ASP A 324 14.44 -9.56 -7.90
N TYR A 325 13.66 -9.09 -6.93
CA TYR A 325 12.91 -9.95 -6.02
C TYR A 325 11.58 -9.33 -5.57
N SER A 326 10.56 -10.16 -5.34
CA SER A 326 9.25 -9.69 -4.88
C SER A 326 9.19 -9.37 -3.38
N PRO A 327 8.29 -8.47 -2.95
CA PRO A 327 7.33 -7.71 -3.76
C PRO A 327 8.04 -6.65 -4.62
N ARG A 328 7.54 -6.50 -5.85
CA ARG A 328 8.09 -5.63 -6.89
C ARG A 328 8.29 -4.20 -6.39
N LYS A 329 9.42 -3.60 -6.75
CA LYS A 329 9.68 -2.17 -6.52
C LYS A 329 9.16 -1.31 -7.67
N PRO A 330 8.72 -0.07 -7.41
CA PRO A 330 8.32 0.88 -8.45
C PRO A 330 9.39 1.06 -9.53
N ALA A 331 9.11 0.55 -10.73
CA ALA A 331 9.94 0.74 -11.91
C ALA A 331 9.11 0.90 -13.19
N ASP A 332 9.65 1.60 -14.17
CA ASP A 332 9.08 1.78 -15.49
C ASP A 332 10.10 1.41 -16.57
N PHE A 333 9.71 0.48 -17.44
CA PHE A 333 10.51 0.01 -18.56
C PHE A 333 10.16 0.72 -19.88
N GLY A 334 9.05 1.48 -19.92
CA GLY A 334 8.55 2.08 -21.16
C GLY A 334 8.14 1.05 -22.23
N ALA A 335 7.96 -0.22 -21.86
CA ALA A 335 7.71 -1.35 -22.76
C ALA A 335 6.68 -2.33 -22.17
N PRO A 336 5.88 -3.02 -23.01
CA PRO A 336 5.03 -4.12 -22.57
C PRO A 336 5.86 -5.14 -21.80
N THR A 337 5.50 -5.39 -20.55
CA THR A 337 6.27 -6.28 -19.67
C THR A 337 5.35 -7.30 -19.03
N ILE A 338 5.70 -8.57 -19.17
CA ILE A 338 5.09 -9.65 -18.41
C ILE A 338 6.13 -10.20 -17.45
N GLY A 339 5.71 -10.61 -16.27
CA GLY A 339 6.67 -11.09 -15.30
C GLY A 339 6.07 -12.01 -14.27
N ASN A 340 6.93 -12.56 -13.43
CA ASN A 340 6.49 -13.40 -12.32
C ASN A 340 7.40 -13.35 -11.12
N SER A 341 6.85 -13.82 -10.00
CA SER A 341 7.65 -14.26 -8.87
C SER A 341 6.95 -15.41 -8.16
N SER A 342 7.54 -16.59 -8.26
CA SER A 342 7.16 -17.80 -7.52
C SER A 342 7.85 -17.84 -6.15
N THR A 343 7.59 -16.81 -5.35
CA THR A 343 8.09 -16.68 -3.97
C THR A 343 6.93 -16.48 -3.01
N ALA A 344 7.13 -16.81 -1.74
CA ALA A 344 6.14 -16.61 -0.68
C ALA A 344 6.86 -16.48 0.66
N ARG A 345 6.20 -15.85 1.64
CA ARG A 345 6.60 -15.98 3.05
C ARG A 345 5.97 -17.28 3.56
N THR A 346 6.77 -18.33 3.71
CA THR A 346 6.27 -19.69 3.98
C THR A 346 6.26 -20.08 5.46
N SER A 347 6.80 -19.24 6.34
CA SER A 347 6.91 -19.53 7.78
C SER A 347 6.57 -18.34 8.67
N GLY A 348 6.32 -18.64 9.94
CA GLY A 348 5.95 -17.67 10.97
C GLY A 348 4.51 -17.18 10.87
N ALA A 349 4.11 -16.36 11.85
CA ALA A 349 2.77 -15.80 11.95
C ALA A 349 2.32 -15.00 10.72
N PHE A 350 3.27 -14.41 9.99
CA PHE A 350 3.02 -13.54 8.84
C PHE A 350 3.22 -14.25 7.50
N TRP A 351 3.13 -15.58 7.47
CA TRP A 351 3.10 -16.33 6.22
C TRP A 351 2.04 -15.76 5.27
N ARG A 352 2.35 -15.73 3.96
CA ARG A 352 1.49 -15.23 2.88
C ARG A 352 2.16 -15.34 1.52
N SER A 353 1.34 -15.43 0.47
CA SER A 353 1.79 -15.23 -0.91
C SER A 353 2.25 -13.79 -1.17
N MET A 354 2.95 -13.57 -2.29
CA MET A 354 3.30 -12.21 -2.73
C MET A 354 2.07 -11.35 -3.09
N PRO A 355 1.00 -11.88 -3.70
CA PRO A 355 -0.24 -11.12 -3.90
C PRO A 355 -0.88 -10.64 -2.59
N ARG A 356 -1.04 -11.52 -1.59
CA ARG A 356 -1.62 -11.09 -0.30
C ARG A 356 -0.69 -10.13 0.42
N LEU A 357 0.63 -10.27 0.28
CA LEU A 357 1.59 -9.29 0.76
C LEU A 357 1.36 -7.91 0.10
N ALA A 358 1.24 -7.86 -1.23
CA ALA A 358 1.00 -6.61 -1.96
C ALA A 358 -0.33 -5.95 -1.56
N MET A 359 -1.38 -6.72 -1.25
CA MET A 359 -2.68 -6.20 -0.81
C MET A 359 -2.68 -5.68 0.63
N THR A 360 -1.75 -6.13 1.48
CA THR A 360 -1.77 -5.87 2.92
C THR A 360 -0.62 -5.00 3.43
N GLU A 361 0.46 -4.85 2.67
CA GLU A 361 1.52 -3.89 2.98
C GLU A 361 1.14 -2.46 2.58
N PRO A 362 1.60 -1.44 3.32
CA PRO A 362 1.43 -0.05 2.93
C PRO A 362 1.87 0.21 1.49
N GLU A 363 1.01 0.86 0.71
CA GLU A 363 1.21 1.20 -0.71
C GLU A 363 1.37 0.00 -1.67
N GLY A 364 1.33 -1.25 -1.21
CA GLY A 364 1.57 -2.41 -2.07
C GLY A 364 0.57 -2.49 -3.24
N ALA A 365 -0.72 -2.28 -2.97
CA ALA A 365 -1.77 -2.24 -3.99
C ALA A 365 -1.58 -1.08 -4.99
N ALA A 366 -1.14 0.09 -4.50
CA ALA A 366 -0.85 1.24 -5.35
C ALA A 366 0.35 0.99 -6.28
N ARG A 367 1.38 0.27 -5.81
CA ARG A 367 2.53 -0.14 -6.64
C ARG A 367 2.15 -1.16 -7.70
N ALA A 368 1.25 -2.07 -7.36
CA ALA A 368 0.68 -3.00 -8.34
C ALA A 368 -0.13 -2.25 -9.40
N ALA A 369 -0.96 -1.28 -8.99
CA ALA A 369 -1.71 -0.42 -9.90
C ALA A 369 -0.80 0.40 -10.83
N GLN A 370 0.28 0.97 -10.29
CA GLN A 370 1.28 1.69 -11.10
C GLN A 370 1.92 0.78 -12.14
N ALA A 371 2.30 -0.45 -11.79
CA ALA A 371 2.84 -1.41 -12.75
C ALA A 371 1.83 -1.72 -13.86
N TYR A 372 0.57 -1.94 -13.49
CA TYR A 372 -0.54 -2.23 -14.39
C TYR A 372 -0.80 -1.10 -15.40
N GLU A 373 -0.81 0.15 -14.94
CA GLU A 373 -0.94 1.36 -15.76
C GLU A 373 0.31 1.64 -16.62
N SER A 374 1.50 1.19 -16.18
CA SER A 374 2.76 1.29 -16.94
C SER A 374 2.99 0.12 -17.91
N ASN A 375 1.93 -0.54 -18.39
CA ASN A 375 1.98 -1.69 -19.32
C ASN A 375 2.65 -2.96 -18.78
N GLN A 376 2.59 -3.19 -17.47
CA GLN A 376 3.25 -4.33 -16.85
C GLN A 376 2.25 -5.21 -16.10
N LEU A 377 2.31 -6.53 -16.30
CA LEU A 377 1.43 -7.47 -15.62
C LEU A 377 2.23 -8.67 -15.07
N TYR A 378 2.07 -8.92 -13.78
CA TYR A 378 2.81 -9.97 -13.09
C TYR A 378 1.92 -11.12 -12.66
N VAL A 379 2.49 -12.33 -12.70
CA VAL A 379 1.87 -13.58 -12.27
C VAL A 379 2.53 -14.06 -10.98
N HIS A 380 1.73 -14.50 -10.02
CA HIS A 380 2.21 -15.07 -8.77
C HIS A 380 1.39 -16.29 -8.36
N PRO A 381 1.99 -17.33 -7.77
CA PRO A 381 1.23 -18.40 -7.12
C PRO A 381 0.49 -17.92 -5.87
N GLU A 382 -0.69 -18.49 -5.60
CA GLU A 382 -1.43 -18.32 -4.34
C GLU A 382 -0.73 -19.01 -3.16
N HIS A 383 0.00 -20.09 -3.46
CA HIS A 383 0.71 -20.95 -2.51
C HIS A 383 -0.17 -21.70 -1.50
N ARG A 384 -0.77 -20.98 -0.54
CA ARG A 384 -1.68 -21.49 0.53
C ARG A 384 -2.74 -20.45 0.94
N ASP A 385 -2.90 -19.42 0.12
CA ASP A 385 -3.87 -18.35 0.40
C ASP A 385 -5.27 -18.69 -0.14
N HIS A 386 -5.39 -19.76 -0.92
CA HIS A 386 -6.63 -20.19 -1.56
C HIS A 386 -6.67 -21.73 -1.69
N ASP A 387 -6.97 -22.40 -0.58
CA ASP A 387 -7.03 -23.87 -0.49
C ASP A 387 -8.17 -24.34 0.44
N PRO A 388 -8.56 -25.63 0.42
CA PRO A 388 -9.63 -26.15 1.29
C PRO A 388 -9.32 -26.08 2.79
N PHE A 389 -8.05 -26.02 3.19
CA PHE A 389 -7.65 -26.04 4.59
C PHE A 389 -7.81 -24.68 5.25
N TRP A 390 -7.28 -23.62 4.62
CA TRP A 390 -7.41 -22.24 5.12
C TRP A 390 -8.64 -21.51 4.57
N GLY A 391 -9.14 -21.94 3.42
CA GLY A 391 -10.12 -21.21 2.62
C GLY A 391 -9.46 -20.17 1.71
N ASP A 392 -10.28 -19.26 1.18
CA ASP A 392 -9.80 -18.02 0.57
C ASP A 392 -9.53 -16.96 1.63
N VAL A 393 -8.24 -16.66 1.85
CA VAL A 393 -7.77 -15.65 2.81
C VAL A 393 -7.31 -14.35 2.14
N PHE A 394 -7.55 -14.16 0.85
CA PHE A 394 -7.30 -12.88 0.18
C PHE A 394 -8.31 -11.83 0.67
N PRO A 395 -7.86 -10.61 1.03
CA PRO A 395 -8.78 -9.57 1.46
C PRO A 395 -9.48 -8.84 0.30
N ALA A 396 -9.00 -9.02 -0.94
CA ALA A 396 -9.50 -8.35 -2.13
C ALA A 396 -9.23 -9.14 -3.40
N ASN A 397 -10.06 -8.95 -4.42
CA ASN A 397 -9.72 -9.26 -5.80
C ASN A 397 -9.19 -7.98 -6.49
N THR A 398 -8.22 -8.10 -7.40
CA THR A 398 -7.63 -6.94 -8.09
C THR A 398 -7.29 -7.30 -9.54
N PRO A 399 -7.28 -6.33 -10.48
CA PRO A 399 -6.83 -6.56 -11.85
C PRO A 399 -5.31 -6.34 -12.01
N HIS A 400 -4.63 -5.90 -10.96
CA HIS A 400 -3.24 -5.44 -11.03
C HIS A 400 -2.21 -6.57 -11.14
N MET A 401 -2.64 -7.81 -10.94
CA MET A 401 -1.84 -9.03 -11.05
C MET A 401 -2.72 -10.22 -11.41
N LEU A 402 -2.08 -11.31 -11.83
CA LEU A 402 -2.72 -12.61 -11.97
C LEU A 402 -2.21 -13.54 -10.88
N ILE A 403 -3.12 -14.31 -10.28
CA ILE A 403 -2.78 -15.28 -9.24
C ILE A 403 -3.02 -16.67 -9.79
N SER A 404 -2.04 -17.56 -9.76
CA SER A 404 -2.17 -18.96 -10.19
C SER A 404 -2.47 -19.88 -9.00
N GLN A 405 -3.31 -20.89 -9.21
CA GLN A 405 -3.56 -21.91 -8.20
C GLN A 405 -2.32 -22.80 -8.02
N GLY A 406 -1.88 -22.99 -6.77
CA GLY A 406 -0.72 -23.80 -6.44
C GLY A 406 0.52 -22.98 -6.10
N SER A 407 1.69 -23.58 -6.26
CA SER A 407 2.99 -23.05 -5.82
C SER A 407 3.94 -22.79 -7.00
N SER A 408 5.26 -22.77 -6.76
CA SER A 408 6.28 -22.57 -7.79
C SER A 408 6.05 -23.42 -9.02
N GLY A 409 6.07 -22.80 -10.21
CA GLY A 409 5.79 -23.45 -11.49
C GLY A 409 4.35 -23.31 -11.97
N SER A 410 3.39 -23.08 -11.07
CA SER A 410 1.96 -22.91 -11.44
C SER A 410 1.67 -21.61 -12.21
N ASP A 411 2.59 -20.65 -12.17
CA ASP A 411 2.54 -19.38 -12.88
C ASP A 411 2.85 -19.53 -14.39
N ARG A 412 3.55 -20.59 -14.79
CA ARG A 412 4.02 -20.80 -16.17
C ARG A 412 2.90 -20.88 -17.22
N PRO A 413 1.76 -21.57 -17.00
CA PRO A 413 0.65 -21.57 -17.96
C PRO A 413 0.11 -20.16 -18.24
N LEU A 414 -0.03 -19.32 -17.20
CA LEU A 414 -0.46 -17.94 -17.35
C LEU A 414 0.60 -17.11 -18.09
N LEU A 415 1.88 -17.25 -17.74
CA LEU A 415 2.96 -16.55 -18.47
C LEU A 415 2.99 -16.91 -19.97
N ARG A 416 2.83 -18.19 -20.31
CA ARG A 416 2.74 -18.66 -21.70
C ARG A 416 1.53 -18.04 -22.40
N ALA A 417 0.38 -17.97 -21.73
CA ALA A 417 -0.83 -17.36 -22.26
C ALA A 417 -0.65 -15.85 -22.51
N LEU A 418 -0.01 -15.13 -21.58
CA LEU A 418 0.29 -13.71 -21.72
C LEU A 418 1.26 -13.44 -22.87
N ALA A 419 2.35 -14.22 -22.98
CA ALA A 419 3.32 -14.08 -24.05
C ALA A 419 2.69 -14.33 -25.43
N ALA A 420 1.87 -15.39 -25.55
CA ALA A 420 1.12 -15.70 -26.76
C ALA A 420 0.09 -14.62 -27.11
N ALA A 421 -0.62 -14.07 -26.11
CA ALA A 421 -1.55 -12.96 -26.30
C ALA A 421 -0.84 -11.71 -26.85
N LEU A 422 0.27 -11.31 -26.24
CA LEU A 422 1.09 -10.18 -26.70
C LEU A 422 1.60 -10.38 -28.13
N ALA A 423 2.00 -11.60 -28.47
CA ALA A 423 2.46 -11.93 -29.81
C ALA A 423 1.34 -11.85 -30.86
N ALA A 424 0.14 -12.27 -30.48
CA ALA A 424 -1.03 -12.40 -31.34
C ALA A 424 -1.84 -11.10 -31.53
N LEU A 425 -1.59 -10.06 -30.73
CA LEU A 425 -2.23 -8.75 -30.96
C LEU A 425 -1.84 -8.20 -32.33
N ARG A 426 -2.77 -7.48 -32.97
CA ARG A 426 -2.45 -6.73 -34.20
C ARG A 426 -1.37 -5.68 -33.91
N PRO A 427 -0.43 -5.43 -34.84
CA PRO A 427 0.64 -4.44 -34.65
C PRO A 427 0.13 -3.07 -34.19
N GLU A 428 -0.87 -2.53 -34.89
CA GLU A 428 -1.46 -1.22 -34.63
C GLU A 428 -2.21 -1.18 -33.29
N THR A 429 -2.95 -2.25 -32.94
CA THR A 429 -3.67 -2.35 -31.68
C THR A 429 -2.71 -2.44 -30.50
N LYS A 430 -1.63 -3.24 -30.61
CA LYS A 430 -0.62 -3.34 -29.56
C LYS A 430 0.14 -2.02 -29.37
N ALA A 431 0.44 -1.32 -30.47
CA ALA A 431 1.08 -0.01 -30.42
C ALA A 431 0.19 1.04 -29.73
N LEU A 432 -1.10 1.08 -30.06
CA LEU A 432 -2.09 1.91 -29.34
C LEU A 432 -2.15 1.52 -27.86
N ALA A 433 -2.33 0.23 -27.55
CA ALA A 433 -2.43 -0.24 -26.18
C ALA A 433 -1.19 0.12 -25.35
N ARG A 434 0.02 -0.02 -25.91
CA ARG A 434 1.25 0.42 -25.25
C ARG A 434 1.25 1.92 -24.99
N ARG A 435 0.91 2.75 -25.97
CA ARG A 435 0.95 4.21 -25.82
C ARG A 435 -0.02 4.70 -24.75
N GLU A 436 -1.22 4.09 -24.68
CA GLU A 436 -2.27 4.48 -23.76
C GLU A 436 -2.20 3.78 -22.38
N GLY A 437 -1.18 2.95 -22.12
CA GLY A 437 -1.07 2.22 -20.84
C GLY A 437 -2.06 1.05 -20.68
N LEU A 438 -2.58 0.51 -21.79
CA LEU A 438 -3.67 -0.47 -21.84
C LEU A 438 -3.21 -1.91 -22.08
N ILE A 439 -1.90 -2.21 -22.07
CA ILE A 439 -1.42 -3.60 -22.21
C ILE A 439 -1.95 -4.49 -21.08
N GLY A 440 -1.77 -4.09 -19.82
CA GLY A 440 -2.27 -4.85 -18.66
C GLY A 440 -3.77 -5.15 -18.75
N PRO A 441 -4.63 -4.13 -18.95
CA PRO A 441 -6.07 -4.29 -19.15
C PRO A 441 -6.44 -5.22 -20.30
N THR A 442 -5.77 -5.09 -21.44
CA THR A 442 -5.99 -5.96 -22.60
C THR A 442 -5.66 -7.42 -22.26
N LEU A 443 -4.56 -7.66 -21.55
CA LEU A 443 -4.18 -9.00 -21.14
C LEU A 443 -5.14 -9.59 -20.09
N GLN A 444 -5.57 -8.81 -19.09
CA GLN A 444 -6.61 -9.24 -18.13
C GLN A 444 -7.90 -9.64 -18.84
N LEU A 445 -8.37 -8.84 -19.80
CA LEU A 445 -9.53 -9.14 -20.63
C LEU A 445 -9.37 -10.48 -21.34
N LEU A 446 -8.23 -10.67 -22.02
CA LEU A 446 -7.95 -11.85 -22.83
C LEU A 446 -7.83 -13.12 -22.00
N ILE A 447 -7.16 -13.08 -20.84
CA ILE A 447 -7.04 -14.25 -19.95
C ILE A 447 -8.41 -14.67 -19.43
N ARG A 448 -9.27 -13.72 -19.06
CA ARG A 448 -10.59 -14.00 -18.49
C ARG A 448 -11.55 -14.59 -19.49
N TRP A 449 -11.62 -14.01 -20.69
CA TRP A 449 -12.32 -14.62 -21.83
C TRP A 449 -11.69 -15.93 -22.31
N GLY A 450 -10.40 -16.08 -22.09
CA GLY A 450 -9.59 -17.21 -22.50
C GLY A 450 -9.88 -18.50 -21.76
N GLN A 451 -10.63 -18.46 -20.67
CA GLN A 451 -11.02 -19.63 -19.91
C GLN A 451 -11.97 -20.52 -20.71
N ASN A 452 -11.84 -21.85 -20.53
CA ASN A 452 -12.59 -22.86 -21.27
C ASN A 452 -14.11 -22.69 -21.11
N HIS A 453 -14.59 -22.34 -19.92
CA HIS A 453 -16.01 -22.19 -19.62
C HIS A 453 -16.64 -20.86 -20.05
N VAL A 454 -15.86 -19.89 -20.57
CA VAL A 454 -16.36 -18.53 -20.84
C VAL A 454 -16.67 -18.32 -22.32
N SER A 455 -17.88 -18.62 -22.79
CA SER A 455 -18.18 -18.58 -24.23
C SER A 455 -19.07 -17.40 -24.63
N THR A 456 -19.92 -16.94 -23.72
CA THR A 456 -20.89 -15.87 -23.92
C THR A 456 -20.56 -14.62 -23.10
N ILE A 457 -21.28 -13.53 -23.34
CA ILE A 457 -21.15 -12.33 -22.51
C ILE A 457 -21.66 -12.57 -21.09
N ASP A 458 -22.69 -13.40 -20.91
CA ASP A 458 -23.21 -13.73 -19.57
C ASP A 458 -22.20 -14.57 -18.79
N ASP A 459 -21.50 -15.49 -19.45
CA ASP A 459 -20.39 -16.22 -18.82
C ASP A 459 -19.29 -15.24 -18.38
N TYR A 460 -18.98 -14.27 -19.23
CA TYR A 460 -17.97 -13.24 -18.91
C TYR A 460 -18.44 -12.38 -17.74
N LEU A 461 -19.68 -11.90 -17.73
CA LEU A 461 -20.28 -11.13 -16.64
C LEU A 461 -20.72 -12.02 -15.47
N SER A 462 -19.90 -13.01 -15.10
CA SER A 462 -20.14 -13.92 -13.97
C SER A 462 -18.93 -14.02 -13.06
N GLY A 463 -19.17 -14.37 -11.79
CA GLY A 463 -18.10 -14.63 -10.83
C GLY A 463 -17.08 -15.68 -11.30
N ARG A 464 -17.52 -16.69 -12.06
CA ARG A 464 -16.67 -17.78 -12.56
C ARG A 464 -15.66 -17.31 -13.61
N ALA A 465 -15.95 -16.27 -14.39
CA ALA A 465 -14.96 -15.69 -15.32
C ALA A 465 -13.96 -14.78 -14.61
N HIS A 466 -14.27 -14.38 -13.39
CA HIS A 466 -13.51 -13.41 -12.60
C HIS A 466 -12.94 -13.96 -11.30
N PRO A 467 -12.30 -15.16 -11.30
CA PRO A 467 -11.79 -15.72 -10.08
C PRO A 467 -10.63 -14.86 -9.53
N THR A 468 -10.43 -14.95 -8.23
CA THR A 468 -9.25 -14.39 -7.54
C THR A 468 -8.00 -15.15 -7.93
N VAL A 469 -8.13 -16.48 -8.07
CA VAL A 469 -7.05 -17.40 -8.43
C VAL A 469 -7.44 -18.19 -9.67
N PHE A 470 -6.56 -18.21 -10.67
CA PHE A 470 -6.76 -18.90 -11.93
C PHE A 470 -6.18 -20.31 -11.90
N GLU A 471 -6.98 -21.27 -12.36
CA GLU A 471 -6.53 -22.62 -12.64
C GLU A 471 -5.83 -22.66 -14.01
N GLY A 472 -4.55 -23.03 -14.05
CA GLY A 472 -3.75 -23.03 -15.29
C GLY A 472 -4.36 -23.86 -16.42
N ASP A 473 -4.92 -25.02 -16.07
CA ASP A 473 -5.53 -25.97 -17.03
C ASP A 473 -6.88 -25.51 -17.57
N SER A 474 -7.48 -24.48 -16.97
CA SER A 474 -8.70 -23.86 -17.48
C SER A 474 -8.45 -22.94 -18.69
N LEU A 475 -7.20 -22.60 -19.00
CA LEU A 475 -6.86 -21.63 -20.04
C LEU A 475 -6.80 -22.26 -21.43
N ASN A 476 -7.47 -21.61 -22.38
CA ASN A 476 -7.45 -21.97 -23.79
C ASN A 476 -6.55 -21.03 -24.60
N LEU A 477 -5.29 -21.41 -24.79
CA LEU A 477 -4.31 -20.55 -25.49
C LEU A 477 -4.74 -20.20 -26.92
N LEU A 478 -5.38 -21.12 -27.63
CA LEU A 478 -5.83 -20.88 -29.01
C LEU A 478 -6.94 -19.82 -29.06
N LYS A 479 -7.89 -19.90 -28.12
CA LYS A 479 -8.96 -18.92 -27.94
C LYS A 479 -8.41 -17.55 -27.55
N ILE A 480 -7.41 -17.52 -26.65
CA ILE A 480 -6.73 -16.29 -26.23
C ILE A 480 -6.06 -15.62 -27.43
N ALA A 481 -5.26 -16.36 -28.21
CA ALA A 481 -4.60 -15.83 -29.40
C ALA A 481 -5.61 -15.36 -30.47
N GLY A 482 -6.66 -16.16 -30.71
CA GLY A 482 -7.73 -15.78 -31.63
C GLY A 482 -8.46 -14.50 -31.21
N ARG A 483 -8.75 -14.34 -29.92
CA ARG A 483 -9.37 -13.11 -29.39
C ARG A 483 -8.43 -11.91 -29.44
N ALA A 484 -7.14 -12.09 -29.15
CA ALA A 484 -6.14 -11.03 -29.30
C ALA A 484 -6.13 -10.48 -30.73
N GLN A 485 -6.20 -11.37 -31.73
CA GLN A 485 -6.28 -10.99 -33.14
C GLN A 485 -7.62 -10.32 -33.50
N ALA A 486 -8.70 -10.60 -32.78
CA ALA A 486 -10.02 -10.03 -33.02
C ALA A 486 -10.14 -8.59 -32.52
N ILE A 487 -9.31 -8.15 -31.57
CA ILE A 487 -9.32 -6.77 -31.07
C ILE A 487 -8.79 -5.82 -32.16
N ALA A 488 -9.69 -5.06 -32.76
CA ALA A 488 -9.32 -3.97 -33.67
C ALA A 488 -8.86 -2.74 -32.88
N MET A 489 -8.05 -1.89 -33.52
CA MET A 489 -7.50 -0.69 -32.90
C MET A 489 -8.61 0.25 -32.37
N ASP A 490 -9.65 0.44 -33.17
CA ASP A 490 -10.81 1.28 -32.87
C ASP A 490 -11.81 0.62 -31.88
N ALA A 491 -11.60 -0.65 -31.54
CA ALA A 491 -12.42 -1.41 -30.59
C ALA A 491 -11.73 -1.61 -29.23
N LEU A 492 -10.46 -1.21 -29.08
CA LEU A 492 -9.68 -1.39 -27.85
C LEU A 492 -10.43 -0.78 -26.64
N PRO A 493 -10.80 -1.57 -25.62
CA PRO A 493 -11.56 -1.08 -24.50
C PRO A 493 -10.67 -0.33 -23.50
N PRO A 494 -11.25 0.57 -22.69
CA PRO A 494 -10.50 1.36 -21.73
C PRO A 494 -10.10 0.57 -20.47
N LEU A 495 -9.18 1.17 -19.71
CA LEU A 495 -9.01 0.86 -18.30
C LEU A 495 -10.17 1.46 -17.51
N THR A 496 -11.05 0.63 -16.97
CA THR A 496 -12.10 1.08 -16.03
C THR A 496 -11.43 1.72 -14.80
N ARG A 497 -11.80 2.97 -14.49
CA ARG A 497 -11.30 3.75 -13.34
C ARG A 497 -12.42 3.98 -12.34
N LEU A 498 -12.17 3.75 -11.05
CA LEU A 498 -13.11 3.86 -9.96
C LEU A 498 -12.68 4.92 -8.95
N ARG A 499 -13.65 5.63 -8.40
CA ARG A 499 -13.46 6.59 -7.30
C ARG A 499 -14.63 6.50 -6.33
N VAL A 500 -14.34 6.38 -5.03
CA VAL A 500 -15.36 6.51 -3.99
C VAL A 500 -15.73 7.97 -3.81
N GLU A 501 -16.99 8.33 -4.05
CA GLU A 501 -17.50 9.69 -3.85
C GLU A 501 -18.00 9.90 -2.42
N ARG A 502 -18.66 8.87 -1.88
CA ARG A 502 -19.20 8.88 -0.52
C ARG A 502 -19.23 7.46 0.02
N GLU A 503 -18.97 7.28 1.32
CA GLU A 503 -19.23 6.02 1.99
C GLU A 503 -19.57 6.22 3.46
N SER A 504 -20.28 5.25 4.04
CA SER A 504 -20.51 5.15 5.47
C SER A 504 -19.19 4.89 6.21
N ALA A 505 -18.92 5.64 7.27
CA ALA A 505 -17.79 5.41 8.16
C ALA A 505 -18.30 4.95 9.54
N PRO A 506 -17.68 3.94 10.16
CA PRO A 506 -18.09 3.49 11.47
C PRO A 506 -17.69 4.52 12.54
N ALA A 507 -18.57 4.74 13.52
CA ALA A 507 -18.27 5.63 14.64
C ALA A 507 -17.19 5.01 15.55
N PRO A 508 -16.02 5.65 15.77
CA PRO A 508 -14.99 5.13 16.66
C PRO A 508 -15.51 4.98 18.10
N GLY A 509 -15.18 3.87 18.74
CA GLY A 509 -15.60 3.57 20.12
C GLY A 509 -17.08 3.21 20.28
N VAL A 510 -17.90 3.33 19.23
CA VAL A 510 -19.31 2.91 19.21
C VAL A 510 -19.51 1.71 18.30
N GLU A 511 -19.04 1.82 17.05
CA GLU A 511 -19.13 0.74 16.07
C GLU A 511 -17.77 0.12 15.79
N LEU A 512 -16.69 0.94 15.78
CA LEU A 512 -15.33 0.48 15.52
C LEU A 512 -14.50 0.48 16.80
N PHE A 513 -14.14 -0.72 17.26
CA PHE A 513 -13.32 -0.95 18.45
C PHE A 513 -11.87 -1.22 18.08
N GLY A 514 -11.09 -0.15 17.87
CA GLY A 514 -9.66 -0.21 17.63
C GLY A 514 -9.06 1.13 17.23
N ASP A 515 -8.29 1.73 18.13
CA ASP A 515 -7.62 3.02 17.90
C ASP A 515 -6.67 2.90 16.70
N GLY A 516 -6.82 3.81 15.73
CA GLY A 516 -5.99 3.84 14.53
C GLY A 516 -6.28 2.73 13.50
N LEU A 517 -7.29 1.88 13.73
CA LEU A 517 -7.76 0.96 12.69
C LEU A 517 -8.62 1.69 11.66
N SER A 518 -8.60 1.15 10.45
CA SER A 518 -9.41 1.61 9.33
C SER A 518 -10.21 0.45 8.73
N GLU A 519 -11.39 0.75 8.22
CA GLU A 519 -12.13 -0.14 7.30
C GLU A 519 -11.70 0.05 5.85
N ARG A 520 -10.97 1.12 5.50
CA ARG A 520 -10.30 1.28 4.20
C ARG A 520 -9.00 0.49 4.21
N LEU A 521 -8.93 -0.56 3.38
CA LEU A 521 -7.68 -1.28 3.15
C LEU A 521 -6.84 -0.57 2.09
N PHE A 522 -7.42 -0.32 0.91
CA PHE A 522 -6.83 0.54 -0.11
C PHE A 522 -7.89 1.07 -1.08
N ASP A 523 -7.54 2.17 -1.74
CA ASP A 523 -8.21 2.69 -2.94
C ASP A 523 -7.15 2.82 -4.03
N THR A 524 -7.40 2.20 -5.19
CA THR A 524 -6.59 2.32 -6.40
C THR A 524 -7.50 2.63 -7.58
N PRO A 525 -6.97 3.12 -8.71
CA PRO A 525 -7.79 3.43 -9.87
C PRO A 525 -8.69 2.27 -10.35
N SER A 526 -8.33 1.00 -10.17
CA SER A 526 -9.14 -0.14 -10.66
C SER A 526 -9.47 -1.18 -9.60
N ALA A 527 -9.22 -0.88 -8.33
CA ALA A 527 -9.60 -1.73 -7.20
C ALA A 527 -9.83 -0.93 -5.93
N ILE A 528 -10.99 -1.13 -5.30
CA ILE A 528 -11.39 -0.56 -4.00
C ILE A 528 -11.53 -1.72 -3.02
N ALA A 529 -10.86 -1.67 -1.88
CA ALA A 529 -10.92 -2.74 -0.87
C ALA A 529 -11.29 -2.21 0.51
N ARG A 530 -12.23 -2.89 1.17
CA ARG A 530 -12.71 -2.59 2.52
C ARG A 530 -12.63 -3.82 3.43
N ILE A 531 -12.53 -3.57 4.74
CA ILE A 531 -12.65 -4.59 5.79
C ILE A 531 -13.82 -4.17 6.69
N PHE A 532 -14.88 -4.97 6.74
CA PHE A 532 -16.10 -4.67 7.49
C PHE A 532 -15.93 -5.01 8.98
N ARG A 533 -15.30 -4.10 9.75
CA ARG A 533 -14.96 -4.30 11.16
C ARG A 533 -16.03 -3.84 12.14
N GLY A 534 -16.74 -2.77 11.79
CA GLY A 534 -17.67 -2.08 12.65
C GLY A 534 -19.05 -2.72 12.68
N THR A 535 -19.83 -2.45 13.72
CA THR A 535 -21.02 -3.23 14.09
C THR A 535 -22.30 -2.88 13.34
N ALA A 536 -22.32 -1.79 12.56
CA ALA A 536 -23.47 -1.49 11.70
C ALA A 536 -23.81 -2.69 10.77
N ARG A 537 -25.12 -2.86 10.50
CA ARG A 537 -25.65 -3.98 9.70
C ARG A 537 -25.19 -3.94 8.26
N GLU A 538 -25.07 -2.74 7.70
CA GLU A 538 -24.75 -2.51 6.30
C GLU A 538 -23.58 -1.52 6.15
N ARG A 539 -22.89 -1.63 5.02
CA ARG A 539 -22.00 -0.62 4.49
C ARG A 539 -22.55 -0.09 3.19
N ARG A 540 -22.50 1.23 3.05
CA ARG A 540 -23.02 1.94 1.89
C ARG A 540 -21.91 2.77 1.27
N MET A 541 -21.78 2.70 -0.04
CA MET A 541 -20.85 3.53 -0.81
C MET A 541 -21.49 3.99 -2.12
N ILE A 542 -21.16 5.20 -2.54
CA ILE A 542 -21.40 5.71 -3.89
C ILE A 542 -20.06 5.72 -4.59
N VAL A 543 -19.97 4.97 -5.68
CA VAL A 543 -18.74 4.81 -6.47
C VAL A 543 -18.99 5.30 -7.88
N SER A 544 -18.03 6.04 -8.40
CA SER A 544 -18.04 6.60 -9.75
C SER A 544 -17.01 5.91 -10.63
N ALA A 545 -17.42 5.61 -11.87
CA ALA A 545 -16.58 5.17 -12.97
C ALA A 545 -16.32 6.27 -14.01
N ALA A 546 -16.78 7.51 -13.74
CA ALA A 546 -16.78 8.61 -14.70
C ALA A 546 -15.39 9.10 -15.15
N ASP A 547 -14.34 8.79 -14.39
CA ASP A 547 -12.95 9.11 -14.76
C ASP A 547 -12.41 8.16 -15.86
N THR A 548 -13.16 7.12 -16.24
CA THR A 548 -12.82 6.21 -17.34
C THR A 548 -12.92 6.91 -18.70
N ARG A 549 -11.89 6.77 -19.53
CA ARG A 549 -11.85 7.35 -20.89
C ARG A 549 -11.59 6.26 -21.91
N ASP A 550 -12.44 6.19 -22.93
CA ASP A 550 -12.21 5.31 -24.09
C ASP A 550 -11.04 5.85 -24.93
N PRO A 551 -10.04 5.01 -25.29
CA PRO A 551 -8.90 5.47 -26.08
C PRO A 551 -9.28 5.92 -27.50
N ASN A 552 -10.46 5.54 -27.98
CA ASN A 552 -11.00 5.91 -29.28
C ASN A 552 -12.15 6.91 -29.18
N GLY A 553 -12.40 7.50 -28.00
CA GLY A 553 -13.46 8.49 -27.77
C GLY A 553 -14.88 7.92 -27.87
N ARG A 554 -15.05 6.60 -27.84
CA ARG A 554 -16.38 5.97 -27.90
C ARG A 554 -17.17 6.26 -26.62
N LYS A 555 -18.50 6.38 -26.75
CA LYS A 555 -19.39 6.50 -25.60
C LYS A 555 -19.32 5.22 -24.76
N LEU A 556 -19.12 5.38 -23.45
CA LEU A 556 -19.04 4.27 -22.50
C LEU A 556 -20.37 4.06 -21.78
N ARG A 557 -20.70 2.78 -21.55
CA ARG A 557 -21.66 2.33 -20.55
C ARG A 557 -20.96 1.45 -19.53
N PHE A 558 -21.51 1.35 -18.33
CA PHE A 558 -20.92 0.55 -17.26
C PHE A 558 -21.87 -0.52 -16.75
N LYS A 559 -21.35 -1.74 -16.59
CA LYS A 559 -22.04 -2.83 -15.92
C LYS A 559 -21.42 -3.07 -14.56
N TRP A 560 -22.26 -3.11 -13.54
CA TRP A 560 -21.89 -3.40 -12.16
C TRP A 560 -22.48 -4.76 -11.80
N VAL A 561 -21.64 -5.72 -11.45
CA VAL A 561 -22.02 -7.13 -11.33
C VAL A 561 -21.54 -7.68 -10.00
N LEU A 562 -22.41 -8.33 -9.24
CA LEU A 562 -22.01 -9.14 -8.10
C LEU A 562 -21.27 -10.38 -8.61
N LEU A 563 -19.96 -10.44 -8.37
CA LEU A 563 -19.13 -11.57 -8.77
C LEU A 563 -19.05 -12.63 -7.67
N ARG A 564 -19.10 -12.20 -6.41
CA ARG A 564 -19.09 -13.08 -5.25
C ARG A 564 -19.84 -12.45 -4.10
N GLY A 565 -20.65 -13.23 -3.41
CA GLY A 565 -21.41 -12.81 -2.25
C GLY A 565 -22.80 -13.44 -2.26
N ASP A 566 -23.57 -13.13 -1.24
CA ASP A 566 -24.97 -13.50 -1.15
C ASP A 566 -25.80 -12.41 -1.86
N PRO A 567 -26.52 -12.72 -2.96
CA PRO A 567 -27.28 -11.72 -3.70
C PRO A 567 -28.38 -11.06 -2.87
N ASP A 568 -28.91 -11.72 -1.84
CA ASP A 568 -29.95 -11.15 -0.97
C ASP A 568 -29.38 -10.11 0.01
N LYS A 569 -28.05 -10.06 0.15
CA LYS A 569 -27.33 -9.16 1.06
C LYS A 569 -26.53 -8.08 0.34
N VAL A 570 -26.57 -8.04 -0.99
CA VAL A 570 -25.88 -7.04 -1.80
C VAL A 570 -26.86 -6.36 -2.74
N ARG A 571 -26.97 -5.03 -2.62
CA ARG A 571 -27.75 -4.20 -3.53
C ARG A 571 -26.84 -3.26 -4.30
N ILE A 572 -26.98 -3.26 -5.62
CA ILE A 572 -26.23 -2.41 -6.55
C ILE A 572 -27.23 -1.65 -7.40
N VAL A 573 -27.22 -0.32 -7.32
CA VAL A 573 -28.17 0.56 -8.02
C VAL A 573 -27.38 1.59 -8.84
N PRO A 574 -27.31 1.43 -10.17
CA PRO A 574 -26.83 2.49 -11.05
C PRO A 574 -27.63 3.78 -10.84
N LEU A 575 -26.94 4.92 -10.76
CA LEU A 575 -27.54 6.23 -10.46
C LEU A 575 -27.79 7.08 -11.72
N ASP A 576 -27.43 6.56 -12.88
CA ASP A 576 -27.66 7.19 -14.19
C ASP A 576 -27.81 6.13 -15.30
N PRO A 577 -28.38 6.49 -16.47
CA PRO A 577 -28.66 5.52 -17.54
C PRO A 577 -27.42 4.84 -18.15
N ASP A 578 -26.27 5.51 -18.13
CA ASP A 578 -25.02 4.97 -18.65
C ASP A 578 -24.27 4.16 -17.57
N GLY A 579 -24.77 4.15 -16.33
CA GLY A 579 -24.18 3.47 -15.19
C GLY A 579 -22.89 4.09 -14.70
N THR A 580 -22.61 5.36 -15.01
CA THR A 580 -21.33 6.01 -14.63
C THR A 580 -21.12 6.07 -13.12
N ARG A 581 -22.20 6.00 -12.33
CA ARG A 581 -22.15 5.89 -10.87
C ARG A 581 -23.10 4.81 -10.39
N ALA A 582 -22.77 4.19 -9.26
CA ALA A 582 -23.65 3.27 -8.56
C ALA A 582 -23.64 3.48 -7.04
N GLU A 583 -24.81 3.36 -6.43
CA GLU A 583 -24.93 3.10 -5.00
C GLU A 583 -24.78 1.59 -4.75
N ILE A 584 -23.86 1.24 -3.86
CA ILE A 584 -23.59 -0.12 -3.44
C ILE A 584 -23.89 -0.21 -1.95
N VAL A 585 -24.71 -1.20 -1.57
CA VAL A 585 -25.02 -1.53 -0.19
C VAL A 585 -24.69 -3.00 0.03
N VAL A 586 -23.88 -3.27 1.05
CA VAL A 586 -23.47 -4.62 1.43
C VAL A 586 -23.81 -4.83 2.90
N ALA A 587 -24.73 -5.75 3.17
CA ALA A 587 -25.04 -6.18 4.53
C ALA A 587 -23.95 -7.11 5.09
N TRP A 588 -23.97 -7.37 6.39
CA TRP A 588 -23.09 -8.36 7.01
C TRP A 588 -23.22 -9.72 6.32
N HIS A 589 -22.10 -10.27 5.85
CA HIS A 589 -22.05 -11.58 5.19
C HIS A 589 -21.45 -12.64 6.10
N GLU A 590 -22.10 -13.80 6.11
CA GLU A 590 -21.47 -15.03 6.52
C GLU A 590 -20.56 -15.56 5.39
N ARG A 591 -19.82 -16.63 5.66
CA ARG A 591 -18.90 -17.20 4.66
C ARG A 591 -19.69 -17.68 3.44
N VAL A 592 -19.18 -17.37 2.25
CA VAL A 592 -19.71 -17.86 0.98
C VAL A 592 -18.55 -18.48 0.18
N PRO A 593 -18.72 -19.71 -0.35
CA PRO A 593 -17.72 -20.32 -1.20
C PRO A 593 -17.37 -19.44 -2.42
N PRO A 594 -16.10 -19.40 -2.86
CA PRO A 594 -15.77 -18.75 -4.12
C PRO A 594 -16.54 -19.41 -5.29
N PRO A 595 -16.96 -18.65 -6.32
CA PRO A 595 -17.62 -19.21 -7.49
C PRO A 595 -16.79 -20.32 -8.14
N GLY A 596 -17.37 -21.52 -8.28
CA GLY A 596 -16.68 -22.68 -8.86
C GLY A 596 -15.76 -23.44 -7.90
N ARG A 597 -15.68 -23.07 -6.62
CA ARG A 597 -14.92 -23.75 -5.57
C ARG A 597 -15.78 -24.04 -4.33
N PRO A 598 -16.76 -24.94 -4.43
CA PRO A 598 -17.62 -25.32 -3.29
C PRO A 598 -16.86 -26.08 -2.20
N ASP A 599 -15.62 -26.51 -2.48
CA ASP A 599 -14.71 -27.21 -1.58
C ASP A 599 -14.04 -26.30 -0.54
N MET A 600 -14.20 -24.98 -0.65
CA MET A 600 -13.63 -24.04 0.30
C MET A 600 -14.58 -22.88 0.60
N ASP A 601 -14.41 -22.29 1.77
CA ASP A 601 -15.09 -21.08 2.15
C ASP A 601 -14.24 -19.84 1.88
N GLY A 602 -14.87 -18.69 1.77
CA GLY A 602 -14.18 -17.43 2.06
C GLY A 602 -15.13 -16.34 2.48
N GLN A 603 -14.56 -15.17 2.76
CA GLN A 603 -15.20 -14.17 3.60
C GLN A 603 -15.10 -12.80 2.97
N ARG A 604 -15.53 -12.74 1.72
CA ARG A 604 -15.40 -11.55 0.91
C ARG A 604 -16.53 -11.46 -0.10
N VAL A 605 -17.03 -10.26 -0.26
CA VAL A 605 -17.88 -9.87 -1.39
C VAL A 605 -16.98 -9.24 -2.45
N ASP A 606 -17.18 -9.63 -3.72
CA ASP A 606 -16.53 -9.00 -4.87
C ASP A 606 -17.59 -8.50 -5.85
N ILE A 607 -17.46 -7.25 -6.26
CA ILE A 607 -18.27 -6.61 -7.29
C ILE A 607 -17.35 -6.21 -8.44
N GLY A 608 -17.71 -6.61 -9.65
CA GLY A 608 -17.01 -6.25 -10.89
C GLY A 608 -17.65 -5.04 -11.55
N VAL A 609 -16.83 -4.13 -12.07
CA VAL A 609 -17.25 -2.97 -12.85
C VAL A 609 -16.61 -3.04 -14.22
N PHE A 610 -17.44 -3.05 -15.27
CA PHE A 610 -17.01 -3.26 -16.65
C PHE A 610 -17.42 -2.07 -17.51
N ALA A 611 -16.45 -1.40 -18.13
CA ALA A 611 -16.70 -0.46 -19.20
C ALA A 611 -17.05 -1.19 -20.50
N ASP A 612 -18.12 -0.79 -21.16
CA ASP A 612 -18.56 -1.24 -22.48
C ASP A 612 -18.50 -0.05 -23.44
N ASN A 613 -17.64 -0.14 -24.46
CA ASN A 613 -17.49 0.90 -25.49
C ASN A 613 -18.38 0.67 -26.72
N GLY A 614 -19.35 -0.24 -26.61
CA GLY A 614 -20.27 -0.65 -27.67
C GLY A 614 -19.67 -1.64 -28.68
N ALA A 615 -18.34 -1.78 -28.72
CA ALA A 615 -17.67 -2.83 -29.50
C ALA A 615 -17.35 -4.04 -28.63
N MET A 616 -16.85 -3.81 -27.41
CA MET A 616 -16.57 -4.88 -26.46
C MET A 616 -16.55 -4.39 -25.01
N HIS A 617 -16.73 -5.35 -24.10
CA HIS A 617 -16.55 -5.13 -22.67
C HIS A 617 -15.05 -5.15 -22.34
N GLY A 618 -14.59 -4.21 -21.53
CA GLY A 618 -13.24 -4.13 -21.01
C GLY A 618 -12.98 -5.07 -19.83
N ALA A 619 -11.75 -5.05 -19.34
CA ALA A 619 -11.38 -5.79 -18.12
C ALA A 619 -12.11 -5.26 -16.89
N PRO A 620 -12.40 -6.12 -15.89
CA PRO A 620 -13.04 -5.70 -14.65
C PRO A 620 -12.14 -4.75 -13.85
N SER A 621 -12.76 -3.74 -13.24
CA SER A 621 -12.31 -3.20 -11.96
C SER A 621 -13.08 -3.87 -10.83
N PHE A 622 -12.50 -3.87 -9.62
CA PHE A 622 -13.07 -4.61 -8.49
C PHE A 622 -13.41 -3.70 -7.31
N ILE A 623 -14.50 -4.03 -6.63
CA ILE A 623 -14.83 -3.53 -5.31
C ILE A 623 -14.97 -4.74 -4.40
N SER A 624 -14.10 -4.83 -3.40
CA SER A 624 -14.05 -5.96 -2.48
C SER A 624 -14.31 -5.54 -1.04
N ILE A 625 -15.12 -6.32 -0.33
CA ILE A 625 -15.39 -6.11 1.11
C ILE A 625 -15.12 -7.43 1.84
N ALA A 626 -14.05 -7.46 2.65
CA ALA A 626 -13.68 -8.60 3.48
C ALA A 626 -14.30 -8.52 4.88
N PHE A 627 -14.66 -9.67 5.45
CA PHE A 627 -15.29 -9.81 6.75
C PHE A 627 -14.33 -10.46 7.76
N PRO A 628 -14.37 -10.09 9.06
CA PRO A 628 -13.55 -10.73 10.09
C PRO A 628 -13.88 -12.22 10.29
N PRO A 629 -12.87 -13.12 10.26
CA PRO A 629 -13.11 -14.57 10.20
C PRO A 629 -13.58 -15.28 11.43
N ARG A 630 -13.37 -14.64 12.58
CA ARG A 630 -13.71 -15.18 13.88
C ARG A 630 -14.89 -14.44 14.51
N GLN A 631 -15.56 -13.57 13.75
CA GLN A 631 -16.65 -12.76 14.28
C GLN A 631 -18.00 -13.40 13.97
N LYS A 632 -18.82 -13.57 15.01
CA LYS A 632 -20.21 -14.01 14.91
C LYS A 632 -21.14 -12.86 15.25
N ARG A 633 -22.24 -12.73 14.52
CA ARG A 633 -23.30 -11.75 14.81
C ARG A 633 -24.65 -12.42 14.88
N VAL A 634 -25.49 -11.94 15.79
CA VAL A 634 -26.90 -12.33 15.88
C VAL A 634 -27.75 -11.07 15.69
N TYR A 635 -28.81 -11.20 14.89
CA TYR A 635 -29.75 -10.12 14.62
C TYR A 635 -31.18 -10.57 14.99
N ALA A 636 -32.01 -9.62 15.39
CA ALA A 636 -33.45 -9.82 15.51
C ALA A 636 -34.11 -9.90 14.12
N GLU A 637 -35.38 -10.33 14.05
CA GLU A 637 -36.15 -10.39 12.80
C GLU A 637 -36.27 -9.02 12.11
N ASP A 638 -36.36 -7.94 12.89
CA ASP A 638 -36.37 -6.56 12.39
C ASP A 638 -34.98 -6.05 11.95
N GLY A 639 -33.94 -6.87 12.09
CA GLY A 639 -32.57 -6.58 11.69
C GLY A 639 -31.74 -5.77 12.70
N ARG A 640 -32.26 -5.51 13.90
CA ARG A 640 -31.44 -4.95 14.99
C ARG A 640 -30.39 -5.96 15.44
N ILE A 641 -29.19 -5.48 15.74
CA ILE A 641 -28.10 -6.33 16.23
C ILE A 641 -28.37 -6.75 17.67
N LEU A 642 -28.37 -8.04 17.96
CA LEU A 642 -28.58 -8.57 19.31
C LEU A 642 -27.26 -8.84 20.00
N SER A 643 -26.31 -9.43 19.28
CA SER A 643 -24.98 -9.67 19.84
C SER A 643 -23.88 -9.70 18.78
N VAL A 644 -22.67 -9.39 19.21
CA VAL A 644 -21.43 -9.58 18.45
C VAL A 644 -20.41 -10.26 19.32
N GLU A 645 -19.93 -11.40 18.87
CA GLU A 645 -18.79 -12.10 19.45
C GLU A 645 -17.62 -11.95 18.48
N TYR A 646 -16.58 -11.23 18.89
CA TYR A 646 -15.57 -10.73 17.94
C TYR A 646 -14.48 -11.75 17.57
N ASP A 647 -14.11 -12.60 18.53
CA ASP A 647 -13.27 -13.77 18.35
C ASP A 647 -13.99 -14.95 19.02
N ALA A 648 -15.02 -15.44 18.36
CA ALA A 648 -15.86 -16.52 18.86
C ALA A 648 -15.07 -17.82 19.01
N ASP A 649 -15.24 -18.49 20.14
CA ASP A 649 -14.47 -19.71 20.48
C ASP A 649 -14.71 -20.83 19.45
N GLU A 650 -15.96 -20.98 18.97
CA GLU A 650 -16.32 -21.93 17.91
C GLU A 650 -15.61 -21.65 16.57
N LEU A 651 -15.06 -20.44 16.40
CA LEU A 651 -14.34 -20.01 15.21
C LEU A 651 -12.82 -19.89 15.44
N ALA A 652 -12.30 -20.25 16.61
CA ALA A 652 -10.90 -20.03 16.99
C ALA A 652 -9.90 -20.74 16.07
N GLU A 653 -10.28 -21.90 15.51
CA GLU A 653 -9.46 -22.67 14.56
C GLU A 653 -9.34 -21.98 13.18
N ARG A 654 -10.27 -21.07 12.85
CA ARG A 654 -10.23 -20.35 11.58
C ARG A 654 -9.04 -19.42 11.53
N TYR A 655 -8.37 -19.36 10.39
CA TYR A 655 -7.27 -18.42 10.21
C TYR A 655 -7.78 -16.97 10.20
N ALA A 656 -7.07 -16.11 10.93
CA ALA A 656 -7.25 -14.67 10.90
C ALA A 656 -5.89 -14.03 10.60
N ASP A 657 -5.80 -13.22 9.53
CA ASP A 657 -4.54 -12.58 9.16
C ASP A 657 -4.10 -11.57 10.25
N PRO A 658 -2.95 -11.77 10.92
CA PRO A 658 -2.46 -10.89 12.00
C PRO A 658 -2.07 -9.48 11.56
N MET A 659 -2.03 -9.21 10.25
CA MET A 659 -1.91 -7.85 9.72
C MET A 659 -3.25 -7.15 9.60
N LEU A 660 -4.33 -7.89 9.43
CA LEU A 660 -5.66 -7.34 9.19
C LEU A 660 -6.53 -7.44 10.43
N HIS A 661 -6.61 -8.57 11.11
CA HIS A 661 -7.59 -8.80 12.15
C HIS A 661 -6.90 -8.87 13.51
N PRO A 662 -6.91 -7.80 14.32
CA PRO A 662 -6.47 -7.89 15.70
C PRO A 662 -7.49 -8.68 16.54
N LEU A 663 -7.02 -9.31 17.61
CA LEU A 663 -7.85 -10.01 18.58
C LEU A 663 -8.66 -9.02 19.41
N ARG A 664 -9.92 -9.35 19.59
CA ARG A 664 -10.94 -8.70 20.40
C ARG A 664 -11.66 -9.81 21.17
N ALA A 665 -11.04 -10.28 22.25
CA ALA A 665 -11.55 -11.40 23.06
C ALA A 665 -12.68 -10.96 24.01
N TRP A 666 -13.80 -10.50 23.43
CA TRP A 666 -15.02 -10.17 24.15
C TRP A 666 -16.26 -10.37 23.28
N ARG A 667 -17.41 -10.41 23.95
CA ARG A 667 -18.74 -10.41 23.36
C ARG A 667 -19.52 -9.20 23.83
N ASP A 668 -20.28 -8.59 22.92
CA ASP A 668 -21.22 -7.51 23.21
C ASP A 668 -22.66 -8.00 23.00
N ASP A 669 -23.50 -7.86 24.02
CA ASP A 669 -24.95 -8.09 23.95
C ASP A 669 -25.67 -6.73 24.03
N TYR A 670 -26.40 -6.38 22.97
CA TYR A 670 -27.00 -5.05 22.79
C TYR A 670 -28.34 -4.92 23.51
N VAL A 671 -28.56 -3.75 24.10
CA VAL A 671 -29.77 -3.44 24.87
C VAL A 671 -30.55 -2.31 24.20
N TYR A 672 -31.86 -2.48 24.13
CA TYR A 672 -32.79 -1.55 23.47
C TYR A 672 -33.91 -1.14 24.42
N ASP A 673 -34.51 0.03 24.18
CA ASP A 673 -35.76 0.40 24.81
C ASP A 673 -36.97 -0.25 24.12
N GLN A 674 -38.18 -0.03 24.65
CA GLN A 674 -39.43 -0.56 24.09
C GLN A 674 -39.74 -0.04 22.68
N ARG A 675 -39.11 1.07 22.26
CA ARG A 675 -39.25 1.66 20.92
C ARG A 675 -38.15 1.17 19.96
N GLY A 676 -37.31 0.22 20.39
CA GLY A 676 -36.21 -0.32 19.59
C GLY A 676 -34.99 0.60 19.47
N ARG A 677 -34.88 1.67 20.28
CA ARG A 677 -33.70 2.57 20.27
C ARG A 677 -32.55 1.96 21.08
N PRO A 678 -31.30 2.05 20.62
CA PRO A 678 -30.16 1.49 21.33
C PRO A 678 -29.89 2.24 22.63
N LEU A 679 -29.85 1.52 23.76
CA LEU A 679 -29.46 2.06 25.06
C LEU A 679 -27.97 1.87 25.34
N GLY A 680 -27.36 0.87 24.71
CA GLY A 680 -25.95 0.49 24.90
C GLY A 680 -25.76 -1.01 24.71
N TRP A 681 -24.71 -1.56 25.32
CA TRP A 681 -24.44 -3.00 25.31
C TRP A 681 -23.77 -3.44 26.60
N ARG A 682 -23.90 -4.72 26.90
CA ARG A 682 -23.13 -5.41 27.94
C ARG A 682 -21.99 -6.16 27.28
N ARG A 683 -20.76 -5.90 27.74
CA ARG A 683 -19.55 -6.58 27.28
C ARG A 683 -19.12 -7.64 28.27
N SER A 684 -18.94 -8.87 27.81
CA SER A 684 -18.37 -9.97 28.59
C SER A 684 -17.01 -10.39 28.05
N PHE A 685 -16.07 -10.66 28.96
CA PHE A 685 -14.72 -11.12 28.66
C PHE A 685 -14.52 -12.58 29.07
N ALA A 686 -13.51 -13.24 28.51
CA ALA A 686 -13.18 -14.64 28.82
C ALA A 686 -12.77 -14.87 30.29
N ASP A 687 -12.31 -13.83 30.99
CA ASP A 687 -11.97 -13.87 32.42
C ASP A 687 -13.19 -13.75 33.36
N GLY A 688 -14.41 -13.72 32.80
CA GLY A 688 -15.66 -13.58 33.54
C GLY A 688 -16.03 -12.13 33.88
N ARG A 689 -15.17 -11.16 33.56
CA ARG A 689 -15.50 -9.74 33.75
C ARG A 689 -16.66 -9.34 32.86
N VAL A 690 -17.54 -8.49 33.39
CA VAL A 690 -18.67 -7.90 32.67
C VAL A 690 -18.67 -6.40 32.86
N GLN A 691 -18.92 -5.66 31.79
CA GLN A 691 -18.94 -4.20 31.77
C GLN A 691 -20.15 -3.71 30.97
N ASP A 692 -20.89 -2.74 31.51
CA ASP A 692 -22.00 -2.14 30.78
C ASP A 692 -21.57 -0.82 30.13
N TYR A 693 -21.94 -0.66 28.86
CA TYR A 693 -21.62 0.49 28.04
C TYR A 693 -22.89 1.23 27.66
N THR A 694 -22.78 2.53 27.53
CA THR A 694 -23.82 3.42 26.99
C THR A 694 -23.86 3.36 25.46
N ARG A 695 -24.95 3.86 24.85
CA ARG A 695 -25.06 4.03 23.38
C ARG A 695 -23.94 4.87 22.74
N HIS A 696 -23.22 5.66 23.53
CA HIS A 696 -22.10 6.49 23.07
C HIS A 696 -20.74 5.79 23.25
N GLY A 697 -20.71 4.50 23.62
CA GLY A 697 -19.46 3.75 23.81
C GLY A 697 -18.69 4.07 25.10
N ALA A 698 -19.32 4.80 26.02
CA ALA A 698 -18.74 5.08 27.34
C ALA A 698 -19.12 3.97 28.35
N LEU A 699 -18.16 3.56 29.17
CA LEU A 699 -18.32 2.61 30.27
C LEU A 699 -19.16 3.26 31.38
N ILE A 700 -20.24 2.60 31.80
CA ILE A 700 -21.12 3.11 32.85
C ILE A 700 -20.45 2.98 34.22
N GLU A 701 -20.29 4.08 34.93
CA GLU A 701 -19.70 4.11 36.28
C GLU A 701 -20.73 4.28 37.38
N ALA A 702 -21.84 4.98 37.09
CA ALA A 702 -22.91 5.20 38.04
C ALA A 702 -24.28 5.14 37.36
N ARG A 703 -25.27 4.64 38.09
CA ARG A 703 -26.66 4.56 37.69
C ARG A 703 -27.57 5.24 38.71
N ASP A 704 -28.72 5.71 38.27
CA ASP A 704 -29.79 6.13 39.17
C ASP A 704 -30.61 4.93 39.70
N ALA A 705 -31.62 5.21 40.54
CA ALA A 705 -32.50 4.20 41.12
C ALA A 705 -33.34 3.42 40.09
N LEU A 706 -33.49 3.93 38.87
CA LEU A 706 -34.18 3.25 37.77
C LEU A 706 -33.20 2.43 36.91
N GLY A 707 -31.93 2.37 37.29
CA GLY A 707 -30.87 1.64 36.59
C GLY A 707 -30.38 2.34 35.32
N ARG A 708 -30.68 3.63 35.12
CA ARG A 708 -30.22 4.41 33.95
C ARG A 708 -28.84 5.02 34.24
N PRO A 709 -27.93 5.11 33.24
CA PRO A 709 -26.62 5.71 33.47
C PRO A 709 -26.75 7.19 33.85
N VAL A 710 -25.98 7.65 34.84
CA VAL A 710 -25.87 9.09 35.19
C VAL A 710 -24.46 9.62 34.99
N ARG A 711 -23.45 8.75 35.09
CA ARG A 711 -22.05 9.04 34.78
C ARG A 711 -21.43 7.87 34.03
N ALA A 712 -20.71 8.16 32.95
CA ALA A 712 -19.99 7.18 32.15
C ALA A 712 -18.65 7.73 31.66
N ARG A 713 -17.66 6.86 31.49
CA ARG A 713 -16.31 7.22 31.05
C ARG A 713 -16.06 6.78 29.61
N VAL A 714 -15.59 7.69 28.78
CA VAL A 714 -15.26 7.39 27.38
C VAL A 714 -14.10 6.41 27.32
N MET A 715 -14.21 5.39 26.47
CA MET A 715 -13.22 4.32 26.35
C MET A 715 -12.40 4.46 25.08
N ARG A 716 -11.14 4.08 25.19
CA ARG A 716 -10.19 3.91 24.08
C ARG A 716 -9.93 2.43 23.84
N TYR A 717 -9.49 2.10 22.63
CA TYR A 717 -9.25 0.73 22.20
C TYR A 717 -7.86 0.56 21.58
N PRO A 718 -6.77 0.87 22.30
CA PRO A 718 -5.42 0.71 21.77
C PRO A 718 -5.13 -0.76 21.43
N ALA A 719 -4.45 -0.97 20.32
CA ALA A 719 -3.87 -2.27 20.01
C ALA A 719 -2.62 -2.48 20.88
N GLY A 720 -2.61 -3.57 21.64
CA GLY A 720 -1.49 -3.99 22.46
C GLY A 720 -0.27 -4.44 21.63
N PRO A 721 0.81 -4.86 22.31
CA PRO A 721 1.98 -5.42 21.64
C PRO A 721 1.59 -6.66 20.84
N ARG A 722 2.41 -6.99 19.83
CA ARG A 722 2.24 -8.23 19.07
C ARG A 722 2.63 -9.41 19.94
N ASP A 723 1.76 -10.41 20.00
CA ASP A 723 2.12 -11.71 20.54
C ASP A 723 3.23 -12.34 19.69
N LYS A 724 4.26 -12.89 20.35
CA LYS A 724 5.47 -13.38 19.68
C LYS A 724 5.20 -14.62 18.81
N ARG A 725 4.23 -15.45 19.19
CA ARG A 725 3.94 -16.73 18.52
C ARG A 725 2.95 -16.54 17.38
N SER A 726 1.80 -15.92 17.66
CA SER A 726 0.70 -15.72 16.72
C SER A 726 0.83 -14.46 15.87
N GLY A 727 1.69 -13.51 16.26
CA GLY A 727 1.83 -12.21 15.59
C GLY A 727 0.63 -11.26 15.76
N MET A 728 -0.46 -11.74 16.35
CA MET A 728 -1.69 -11.02 16.59
C MET A 728 -1.48 -9.88 17.59
N ARG A 729 -2.27 -8.82 17.46
CA ARG A 729 -2.38 -7.78 18.49
C ARG A 729 -3.72 -7.95 19.20
N ALA A 730 -3.71 -7.96 20.52
CA ALA A 730 -4.94 -7.89 21.30
C ALA A 730 -5.33 -6.42 21.47
N ILE A 731 -6.60 -6.11 21.23
CA ILE A 731 -7.20 -4.83 21.62
C ILE A 731 -7.70 -4.98 23.04
N ALA A 732 -7.57 -3.93 23.85
CA ALA A 732 -8.16 -3.88 25.17
C ALA A 732 -8.85 -2.53 25.38
N PRO A 733 -10.05 -2.49 26.00
CA PRO A 733 -10.66 -1.23 26.43
C PRO A 733 -9.82 -0.59 27.53
N VAL A 734 -9.49 0.68 27.36
CA VAL A 734 -8.77 1.50 28.34
C VAL A 734 -9.58 2.77 28.60
N PRO A 735 -9.87 3.15 29.85
CA PRO A 735 -10.60 4.36 30.13
C PRO A 735 -9.81 5.62 29.77
N SER A 736 -10.50 6.64 29.27
CA SER A 736 -9.93 7.97 29.02
C SER A 736 -10.27 8.94 30.15
N GLU A 737 -9.70 10.15 30.10
CA GLU A 737 -10.05 11.24 31.03
C GLU A 737 -11.42 11.86 30.72
N ALA A 738 -11.99 11.60 29.53
CA ALA A 738 -13.28 12.17 29.15
C ALA A 738 -14.44 11.39 29.78
N GLU A 739 -15.39 12.14 30.33
CA GLU A 739 -16.60 11.63 30.97
C GLU A 739 -17.85 12.22 30.32
N LEU A 740 -18.94 11.46 30.38
CA LEU A 740 -20.28 11.85 29.96
C LEU A 740 -21.22 11.82 31.16
N ILE A 741 -21.97 12.90 31.36
CA ILE A 741 -23.03 13.02 32.34
C ILE A 741 -24.36 12.90 31.62
N TYR A 742 -25.25 12.07 32.15
CA TYR A 742 -26.56 11.81 31.57
C TYR A 742 -27.67 12.42 32.41
N ALA A 743 -28.67 12.97 31.73
CA ALA A 743 -29.88 13.48 32.33
C ALA A 743 -31.11 13.03 31.52
N TYR A 744 -32.28 13.08 32.16
CA TYR A 744 -33.52 12.47 31.67
C TYR A 744 -34.70 13.39 32.00
N ASP A 745 -35.66 13.47 31.09
CA ASP A 745 -36.82 14.37 31.22
C ASP A 745 -37.86 13.88 32.24
N GLY A 746 -37.81 12.60 32.62
CA GLY A 746 -38.74 11.98 33.56
C GLY A 746 -38.45 10.49 33.78
N PRO A 747 -39.24 9.78 34.60
CA PRO A 747 -39.01 8.37 34.93
C PRO A 747 -39.17 7.41 33.73
N ASP A 748 -40.05 7.76 32.77
CA ASP A 748 -40.30 6.95 31.57
C ASP A 748 -39.25 7.17 30.47
N ASP A 749 -38.44 8.22 30.58
CA ASP A 749 -37.35 8.47 29.65
C ASP A 749 -36.16 7.57 29.99
N ARG A 750 -36.00 6.52 29.18
CA ARG A 750 -34.85 5.59 29.25
C ARG A 750 -33.68 6.04 28.40
N TYR A 751 -33.87 7.00 27.49
CA TYR A 751 -32.88 7.39 26.49
C TYR A 751 -32.06 8.58 26.96
N GLY A 752 -32.70 9.63 27.46
CA GLY A 752 -32.03 10.82 28.00
C GLY A 752 -31.12 11.53 26.99
N TYR A 753 -30.39 12.50 27.51
CA TYR A 753 -29.34 13.23 26.80
C TYR A 753 -28.02 13.13 27.57
N ALA A 754 -26.90 13.34 26.87
CA ALA A 754 -25.57 13.19 27.43
C ALA A 754 -24.71 14.42 27.09
N ASP A 755 -24.10 14.99 28.12
CA ASP A 755 -23.18 16.12 28.00
C ASP A 755 -21.78 15.72 28.44
N PRO A 756 -20.70 16.24 27.83
CA PRO A 756 -19.36 16.09 28.36
C PRO A 756 -19.26 16.67 29.77
N ALA A 757 -18.60 15.96 30.68
CA ALA A 757 -18.36 16.49 32.01
C ALA A 757 -17.49 17.77 31.93
N PRO A 758 -17.77 18.81 32.73
CA PRO A 758 -16.95 20.02 32.76
C PRO A 758 -15.52 19.68 33.22
N ALA A 759 -14.53 20.11 32.44
CA ALA A 759 -13.12 19.85 32.74
C ALA A 759 -12.73 20.48 34.09
N GLY A 760 -12.42 19.65 35.10
CA GLY A 760 -11.81 20.11 36.36
C GLY A 760 -12.66 20.02 37.64
N ALA A 761 -13.75 19.23 37.68
CA ALA A 761 -14.33 18.85 38.96
C ALA A 761 -13.57 17.65 39.56
N GLY A 762 -12.36 17.92 40.08
CA GLY A 762 -11.74 17.02 41.05
C GLY A 762 -12.68 16.81 42.24
N GLU A 763 -12.62 15.61 42.82
CA GLU A 763 -13.44 15.14 43.94
C GLU A 763 -13.88 16.22 44.94
N PRO A 764 -15.16 16.28 45.34
CA PRO A 764 -15.51 16.98 46.56
C PRO A 764 -14.85 16.24 47.73
N ALA A 765 -13.94 16.93 48.41
CA ALA A 765 -13.27 16.43 49.61
C ALA A 765 -14.32 15.89 50.60
N ALA A 766 -14.18 14.62 50.94
CA ALA A 766 -14.92 13.99 52.01
C ALA A 766 -14.54 14.64 53.36
N GLY A 767 -15.56 15.05 54.11
CA GLY A 767 -15.50 15.11 55.57
C GLY A 767 -14.93 16.39 56.18
N ALA A 768 -15.82 17.31 56.51
CA ALA A 768 -15.77 18.00 57.81
C ALA A 768 -17.11 17.74 58.51
N ARG A 769 -17.11 16.74 59.41
CA ARG A 769 -18.04 16.68 60.53
C ARG A 769 -17.31 17.34 61.71
N GLU A 770 -18.03 18.23 62.37
CA GLU A 770 -17.71 19.05 63.57
C GLU A 770 -16.68 20.16 63.41
#